data_AF-A0A9X3DS24-F1
#
_entry.id   AF-A0A9X3DS24-F1
#
_cell.length_a   1.000
_cell.length_b   1.000
_cell.length_c   1.000
_cell.angle_alpha   90.00
_cell.angle_beta   90.00
_cell.angle_gamma   90.00
#
_symmetry.space_group_name_H-M   'P 1'
#
loop_
_entity.id
_entity.type
_entity.pdbx_description
1 polymer ?
#
loop_
_entity_poly.entity_id
_entity_poly.type
_entity_poly.pdbx_seq_one_letter_code
_entity_poly.pdbx_strand_id
1 'polypeptide(L)'
;MLNFNKSELCLMLLSAIAVQVSAEENQQLLIAQDHSHLIAQDNSQLVAQNNQIVTFNAASLFGNDRNVSLSNFEVKNFVAPGKYLVQLSVNKQVIDNIEVNFDHLDGQRSAVLCVNAALLDKFDLTPEFRQSLEAKDCRTIKDVNPDAYYDFDLSQLKLDVSIPQALRVERPEGYIDPTLFNKGVTSGFVGYAFNYNRDEDRENKYLGLNGGLNVAGWYYRHSGAFESENSGLGDYYSDQNVLYRDITRLNSRLSLGQFNTSTYRLDNLPIVGAQLASDQEMLPWSSRQYAPVIQNFANTNALVRIYQSGQKIYERTVPAGAFVIRDLNVASSGDLTVEITETGGEKRTFNVAMQSNYDLVRQGRYNYSVAGGRYRTRHETTDDKLFQGSFNYGITNALTLGAGTNVSDDYTSGLFAVSANTILGGMTAFVEHTESELYKKDYRGQKYSLNYRYDWLPKNLNFYADYAAFDRDYMSISSHLYQRNISDLTDREYDDFLYNYNLKQSMGLSIAKSFPNTRLGNFNLTVRQNKYWDDGQDYYQYNFSYGNSWNRISYNIGLSRTDYSDRTRDRGDSAYFSMTIPLDWRNKNLSMNASVQHDQNSQTTSNVNLSGVLGAHNELNFGAGIMNNEQDTVFNGNVNYLLPVVNLGATLSTNENKTQYSFSAQGAVVGHRYGLTPVNTLPDTYTIVHVEDGMGAVVSNAWGVKVDRFGNAIYPYNTPYSKNVISLDPADLPVNVTLESNQTEVIPRKYSAQLAEFKANTSSNILLRLRHLSNQTIAMGSQLKDEQGNILGIVGASSQVIVDQQDALLKPTRIVWGAGSQESCSIAAIPEQQLTRKHTENFNIIDVECK
;
A
#
# COMPACT_ATOMS: atom_id res chain seq x y z
N MET A 1 -1.36 -53.02 53.29
CA MET A 1 -0.29 -52.67 54.24
C MET A 1 0.55 -51.57 53.62
N LEU A 2 0.58 -50.39 54.27
CA LEU A 2 1.57 -49.30 54.16
C LEU A 2 1.75 -48.71 52.73
N ASN A 3 0.98 -47.72 52.24
CA ASN A 3 0.68 -46.36 52.74
C ASN A 3 1.92 -45.53 53.11
N PHE A 4 2.35 -44.63 52.21
CA PHE A 4 2.61 -43.21 52.51
C PHE A 4 2.55 -42.34 51.24
N ASN A 5 1.99 -41.14 51.41
CA ASN A 5 1.45 -40.21 50.42
C ASN A 5 2.51 -39.47 49.58
N LYS A 6 2.27 -39.36 48.27
CA LYS A 6 3.02 -38.49 47.33
C LYS A 6 2.57 -37.02 47.34
N SER A 7 1.67 -36.62 48.24
CA SER A 7 1.15 -35.24 48.35
C SER A 7 1.96 -34.30 49.25
N GLU A 8 2.93 -34.79 50.03
CA GLU A 8 3.72 -33.93 50.94
C GLU A 8 5.11 -33.53 50.41
N LEU A 9 5.68 -34.27 49.45
CA LEU A 9 6.98 -33.89 48.86
C LEU A 9 6.87 -32.75 47.83
N CYS A 10 5.68 -32.54 47.26
CA CYS A 10 5.46 -31.46 46.29
C CYS A 10 5.14 -30.11 46.98
N LEU A 11 4.60 -30.13 48.21
CA LEU A 11 4.36 -28.92 49.00
C LEU A 11 5.64 -28.35 49.65
N MET A 12 6.66 -29.16 49.93
CA MET A 12 7.93 -28.65 50.48
C MET A 12 8.84 -28.00 49.43
N LEU A 13 8.74 -28.39 48.15
CA LEU A 13 9.52 -27.77 47.07
C LEU A 13 8.87 -26.49 46.50
N LEU A 14 7.55 -26.34 46.61
CA LEU A 14 6.87 -25.09 46.26
C LEU A 14 6.94 -24.02 47.36
N SER A 15 7.12 -24.41 48.63
CA SER A 15 7.29 -23.44 49.73
C SER A 15 8.72 -22.87 49.83
N ALA A 16 9.74 -23.56 49.32
CA ALA A 16 11.11 -23.04 49.29
C ALA A 16 11.36 -22.00 48.18
N ILE A 17 10.63 -22.08 47.06
CA ILE A 17 10.77 -21.12 45.93
C ILE A 17 9.88 -19.87 46.16
N ALA A 18 8.75 -20.00 46.86
CA ALA A 18 7.92 -18.85 47.22
C ALA A 18 8.55 -17.94 48.29
N VAL A 19 9.42 -18.47 49.14
CA VAL A 19 10.08 -17.69 50.20
C VAL A 19 11.27 -16.87 49.69
N GLN A 20 11.94 -17.28 48.60
CA GLN A 20 13.05 -16.53 48.02
C GLN A 20 12.63 -15.40 47.07
N VAL A 21 11.45 -15.49 46.43
CA VAL A 21 10.92 -14.40 45.56
C VAL A 21 10.24 -13.29 46.37
N SER A 22 9.71 -13.58 47.57
CA SER A 22 9.09 -12.56 48.44
C SER A 22 10.10 -11.68 49.22
N ALA A 23 11.39 -12.01 49.20
CA ALA A 23 12.42 -11.29 49.95
C ALA A 23 13.09 -10.16 49.15
N GLU A 24 13.04 -10.18 47.80
CA GLU A 24 13.57 -9.10 46.96
C GLU A 24 12.52 -8.01 46.62
N GLU A 25 11.22 -8.32 46.64
CA GLU A 25 10.17 -7.29 46.47
C GLU A 25 9.89 -6.46 47.74
N ASN A 26 10.20 -6.99 48.93
CA ASN A 26 9.96 -6.28 50.20
C ASN A 26 11.07 -5.30 50.62
N GLN A 27 12.21 -5.24 49.90
CA GLN A 27 13.22 -4.20 50.13
C GLN A 27 13.01 -2.93 49.28
N GLN A 28 12.19 -2.97 48.23
CA GLN A 28 11.84 -1.78 47.44
C GLN A 28 10.58 -1.06 47.93
N LEU A 29 9.71 -1.73 48.72
CA LEU A 29 8.53 -1.08 49.31
C LEU A 29 8.81 -0.35 50.64
N LEU A 30 9.91 -0.65 51.34
CA LEU A 30 10.23 -0.04 52.64
C LEU A 30 10.92 1.34 52.56
N ILE A 31 11.26 1.84 51.37
CA ILE A 31 11.79 3.21 51.18
C ILE A 31 10.66 4.19 50.79
N ALA A 32 9.44 3.70 50.54
CA ALA A 32 8.31 4.51 50.10
C ALA A 32 7.24 4.77 51.18
N GLN A 33 7.39 4.27 52.42
CA GLN A 33 6.36 4.36 53.46
C GLN A 33 6.67 5.30 54.65
N ASP A 34 7.78 6.03 54.66
CA ASP A 34 8.11 6.93 55.80
C ASP A 34 7.71 8.41 55.59
N HIS A 35 6.84 8.70 54.61
CA HIS A 35 6.37 10.07 54.34
C HIS A 35 4.85 10.23 54.16
N SER A 36 4.03 9.31 54.67
CA SER A 36 2.56 9.40 54.53
C SER A 36 1.74 9.32 55.82
N HIS A 37 2.36 9.54 56.99
CA HIS A 37 1.64 9.72 58.25
C HIS A 37 1.97 11.06 58.91
N LEU A 38 1.50 12.14 58.28
CA LEU A 38 1.02 13.35 58.94
C LEU A 38 0.25 14.15 57.88
N ILE A 39 -0.89 14.72 58.27
CA ILE A 39 -1.83 15.52 57.46
C ILE A 39 -2.97 14.69 56.84
N ALA A 40 -3.84 14.21 57.72
CA ALA A 40 -5.27 14.05 57.42
C ALA A 40 -6.06 14.65 58.59
N GLN A 41 -6.05 15.98 58.69
CA GLN A 41 -7.10 16.80 59.30
C GLN A 41 -6.76 18.28 59.12
N ASP A 42 -7.76 19.03 58.68
CA ASP A 42 -7.75 20.47 58.39
C ASP A 42 -6.85 20.96 57.25
N ASN A 43 -7.50 21.30 56.12
CA ASN A 43 -7.17 22.48 55.32
C ASN A 43 -8.30 22.74 54.31
N SER A 44 -9.49 23.06 54.83
CA SER A 44 -10.34 24.04 54.14
C SER A 44 -9.70 25.41 54.36
N GLN A 45 -9.26 26.03 53.26
CA GLN A 45 -8.50 27.29 53.13
C GLN A 45 -7.01 27.07 52.82
N LEU A 46 -6.53 27.78 51.78
CA LEU A 46 -5.17 27.82 51.21
C LEU A 46 -4.83 26.77 50.13
N VAL A 47 -5.49 26.85 48.97
CA VAL A 47 -4.77 26.64 47.70
C VAL A 47 -4.27 28.01 47.24
N ALA A 48 -3.15 28.44 47.81
CA ALA A 48 -2.34 29.49 47.21
C ALA A 48 -1.72 28.91 45.93
N GLN A 49 -1.94 29.55 44.79
CA GLN A 49 -1.16 29.30 43.58
C GLN A 49 0.32 29.45 43.92
N ASN A 50 1.07 28.34 43.92
CA ASN A 50 2.52 28.35 44.01
C ASN A 50 3.09 28.90 42.68
N ASN A 51 3.03 30.21 42.49
CA ASN A 51 3.87 30.90 41.50
C ASN A 51 5.29 30.94 42.05
N GLN A 52 6.08 29.89 41.78
CA GLN A 52 7.53 29.99 41.91
C GLN A 52 8.01 31.04 40.89
N ILE A 53 8.38 32.22 41.38
CA ILE A 53 8.96 33.27 40.55
C ILE A 53 10.38 32.83 40.22
N VAL A 54 10.59 32.32 39.01
CA VAL A 54 11.91 31.97 38.49
C VAL A 54 12.51 33.23 37.89
N THR A 55 13.52 33.80 38.55
CA THR A 55 14.24 34.99 38.06
C THR A 55 15.56 34.59 37.41
N PHE A 56 15.88 35.15 36.24
CA PHE A 56 17.16 34.92 35.56
C PHE A 56 18.12 36.09 35.79
N ASN A 57 19.40 35.79 36.03
CA ASN A 57 20.43 36.82 36.22
C ASN A 57 21.16 37.13 34.90
N ALA A 58 20.93 38.32 34.34
CA ALA A 58 21.57 38.78 33.11
C ALA A 58 23.10 38.92 33.21
N ALA A 59 23.63 39.22 34.40
CA ALA A 59 25.08 39.39 34.62
C ALA A 59 25.85 38.08 34.42
N SER A 60 25.21 36.93 34.69
CA SER A 60 25.82 35.61 34.50
C SER A 60 25.88 35.17 33.04
N LEU A 61 25.01 35.71 32.17
CA LEU A 61 24.94 35.34 30.75
C LEU A 61 25.71 36.30 29.83
N PHE A 62 25.76 37.59 30.17
CA PHE A 62 26.27 38.64 29.29
C PHE A 62 27.40 39.50 29.90
N GLY A 63 27.82 39.22 31.14
CA GLY A 63 28.80 40.04 31.86
C GLY A 63 28.20 41.33 32.43
N ASN A 64 29.02 42.11 33.15
CA ASN A 64 28.58 43.25 33.98
C ASN A 64 28.06 44.49 33.23
N ASP A 65 27.97 44.47 31.89
CA ASP A 65 27.82 45.70 31.09
C ASP A 65 26.54 45.76 30.23
N ARG A 66 25.51 44.96 30.52
CA ARG A 66 24.23 45.01 29.79
C ARG A 66 23.01 44.83 30.69
N ASN A 67 22.21 45.89 30.84
CA ASN A 67 20.85 45.83 31.40
C ASN A 67 19.90 45.16 30.39
N VAL A 68 19.90 43.83 30.34
CA VAL A 68 18.98 43.03 29.52
C VAL A 68 17.84 42.53 30.41
N SER A 69 16.60 42.88 30.08
CA SER A 69 15.43 42.35 30.78
C SER A 69 15.22 40.88 30.42
N LEU A 70 15.27 40.00 31.41
CA LEU A 70 14.98 38.57 31.26
C LEU A 70 13.57 38.19 31.72
N SER A 71 12.70 39.18 31.93
CA SER A 71 11.32 39.04 32.40
C SER A 71 10.47 38.07 31.57
N ASN A 72 10.77 37.90 30.29
CA ASN A 72 10.06 37.00 29.38
C ASN A 72 10.38 35.53 29.66
N PHE A 73 11.55 35.24 30.25
CA PHE A 73 11.95 33.88 30.60
C PHE A 73 11.38 33.44 31.96
N GLU A 74 10.87 34.38 32.76
CA GLU A 74 10.25 34.11 34.06
C GLU A 74 8.85 33.46 33.94
N VAL A 75 8.27 33.50 32.74
CA VAL A 75 7.00 32.83 32.41
C VAL A 75 7.29 31.50 31.74
N LYS A 76 6.82 30.40 32.35
CA LYS A 76 6.94 29.06 31.76
C LYS A 76 6.25 29.03 30.39
N ASN A 77 6.97 28.53 29.38
CA ASN A 77 6.50 28.44 27.98
C ASN A 77 6.01 29.78 27.41
N PHE A 78 6.71 30.88 27.70
CA PHE A 78 6.39 32.20 27.15
C PHE A 78 6.35 32.18 25.61
N VAL A 79 5.26 32.69 25.05
CA VAL A 79 5.08 32.89 23.60
C VAL A 79 4.99 34.39 23.32
N ALA A 80 5.86 34.88 22.45
CA ALA A 80 5.80 36.27 22.00
C ALA A 80 4.65 36.45 20.98
N PRO A 81 4.01 37.62 20.90
CA PRO A 81 3.00 37.87 19.88
C PRO A 81 3.65 37.87 18.50
N GLY A 82 2.97 37.27 17.53
CA GLY A 82 3.47 37.15 16.16
C GLY A 82 3.00 35.90 15.43
N LYS A 83 3.54 35.74 14.22
CA LYS A 83 3.23 34.64 13.32
C LYS A 83 4.26 33.53 13.47
N TYR A 84 3.77 32.30 13.59
CA TYR A 84 4.59 31.10 13.72
C TYR A 84 4.15 30.08 12.68
N LEU A 85 5.10 29.56 11.90
CA LEU A 85 4.86 28.39 11.06
C LEU A 85 4.96 27.15 11.95
N VAL A 86 3.84 26.47 12.16
CA VAL A 86 3.74 25.35 13.10
C VAL A 86 3.18 24.11 12.42
N GLN A 87 3.60 22.93 12.90
CA GLN A 87 2.90 21.69 12.61
C GLN A 87 1.64 21.63 13.48
N LEU A 88 0.48 21.74 12.85
CA LEU A 88 -0.82 21.62 13.54
C LEU A 88 -1.18 20.14 13.69
N SER A 89 -1.49 19.74 14.91
CA SER A 89 -2.19 18.51 15.21
C SER A 89 -3.51 18.81 15.91
N VAL A 90 -4.57 18.07 15.59
CA VAL A 90 -5.87 18.19 16.25
C VAL A 90 -6.28 16.82 16.79
N ASN A 91 -6.48 16.71 18.09
CA ASN A 91 -6.69 15.44 18.80
C ASN A 91 -5.57 14.42 18.52
N LYS A 92 -4.31 14.89 18.49
CA LYS A 92 -3.09 14.10 18.19
C LYS A 92 -2.96 13.61 16.75
N GLN A 93 -3.85 14.00 15.84
CA GLN A 93 -3.71 13.75 14.41
C GLN A 93 -3.05 14.95 13.74
N VAL A 94 -1.89 14.73 13.10
CA VAL A 94 -1.20 15.77 12.32
C VAL A 94 -2.06 16.12 11.11
N ILE A 95 -2.41 17.39 10.98
CA ILE A 95 -3.28 17.89 9.91
C ILE A 95 -2.44 18.50 8.79
N ASP A 96 -1.64 19.51 9.12
CA ASP A 96 -0.95 20.34 8.14
C ASP A 96 0.13 21.21 8.81
N ASN A 97 1.04 21.78 8.03
CA ASN A 97 1.95 22.84 8.49
C ASN A 97 1.36 24.20 8.11
N ILE A 98 1.01 25.02 9.11
CA ILE A 98 0.27 26.26 8.89
C ILE A 98 0.91 27.43 9.63
N GLU A 99 0.73 28.64 9.09
CA GLU A 99 1.04 29.86 9.81
C GLU A 99 -0.10 30.19 10.78
N VAL A 100 0.19 30.22 12.07
CA VAL A 100 -0.74 30.64 13.13
C VAL A 100 -0.28 31.95 13.75
N ASN A 101 -1.23 32.75 14.24
CA ASN A 101 -0.95 34.00 14.93
C ASN A 101 -1.16 33.82 16.44
N PHE A 102 -0.24 34.34 17.24
CA PHE A 102 -0.40 34.49 18.68
C PHE A 102 -0.54 35.97 19.02
N ASP A 103 -1.54 36.32 19.83
CA ASP A 103 -1.84 37.71 20.21
C ASP A 103 -2.33 37.81 21.67
N HIS A 104 -2.34 39.01 22.24
CA HIS A 104 -2.85 39.26 23.60
C HIS A 104 -4.37 39.42 23.59
N LEU A 105 -5.07 38.29 23.50
CA LEU A 105 -6.54 38.23 23.56
C LEU A 105 -7.07 38.10 24.99
N ASP A 106 -6.20 37.80 25.95
CA ASP A 106 -6.49 37.73 27.37
C ASP A 106 -5.57 38.67 28.18
N GLY A 107 -5.82 38.76 29.49
CA GLY A 107 -5.01 39.59 30.39
C GLY A 107 -3.65 38.99 30.76
N GLN A 108 -3.20 37.91 30.09
CA GLN A 108 -1.94 37.24 30.43
C GLN A 108 -0.74 37.88 29.74
N ARG A 109 0.45 37.71 30.34
CA ARG A 109 1.73 38.20 29.80
C ARG A 109 2.22 37.42 28.58
N SER A 110 1.82 36.16 28.42
CA SER A 110 2.11 35.38 27.21
C SER A 110 1.02 35.65 26.17
N ALA A 111 1.38 35.70 24.89
CA ALA A 111 0.39 35.74 23.83
C ALA A 111 -0.35 34.38 23.75
N VAL A 112 -1.62 34.42 23.37
CA VAL A 112 -2.49 33.23 23.21
C VAL A 112 -2.82 33.00 21.74
N LEU A 113 -3.15 31.75 21.40
CA LEU A 113 -3.48 31.36 20.03
C LEU A 113 -4.71 32.14 19.52
N CYS A 114 -4.52 32.86 18.41
CA CYS A 114 -5.59 33.50 17.67
C CYS A 114 -6.30 32.49 16.78
N VAL A 115 -7.49 32.06 17.19
CA VAL A 115 -8.32 31.14 16.40
C VAL A 115 -9.16 31.94 15.39
N ASN A 116 -8.61 32.15 14.20
CA ASN A 116 -9.30 32.81 13.09
C ASN A 116 -10.14 31.81 12.26
N ALA A 117 -10.87 32.32 11.26
CA ALA A 117 -11.70 31.48 10.39
C ALA A 117 -10.91 30.38 9.67
N ALA A 118 -9.71 30.69 9.16
CA ALA A 118 -8.84 29.73 8.49
C ALA A 118 -8.41 28.58 9.42
N LEU A 119 -8.11 28.86 10.69
CA LEU A 119 -7.76 27.85 11.68
C LEU A 119 -8.99 27.01 12.09
N LEU A 120 -10.18 27.62 12.21
CA LEU A 120 -11.43 26.90 12.46
C LEU A 120 -11.75 25.89 11.35
N ASP A 121 -11.48 26.25 10.10
CA ASP A 121 -11.73 25.35 8.96
C ASP A 121 -10.79 24.13 8.98
N LYS A 122 -9.63 24.21 9.64
CA LYS A 122 -8.73 23.08 9.89
C LYS A 122 -9.16 22.19 11.06
N PHE A 123 -10.09 22.63 11.90
CA PHE A 123 -10.59 21.83 13.02
C PHE A 123 -11.65 20.81 12.61
N ASP A 124 -12.12 20.80 11.35
CA ASP A 124 -13.17 19.91 10.85
C ASP A 124 -14.42 19.90 11.75
N LEU A 125 -14.90 21.09 12.15
CA LEU A 125 -16.10 21.22 12.99
C LEU A 125 -17.36 20.77 12.24
N THR A 126 -18.36 20.25 12.95
CA THR A 126 -19.66 19.92 12.33
C THR A 126 -20.30 21.19 11.76
N PRO A 127 -21.03 21.12 10.62
CA PRO A 127 -21.62 22.30 10.00
C PRO A 127 -22.55 23.07 10.94
N GLU A 128 -23.33 22.35 11.74
CA GLU A 128 -24.24 22.90 12.74
C GLU A 128 -23.49 23.71 13.81
N PHE A 129 -22.41 23.15 14.35
CA PHE A 129 -21.60 23.82 15.36
C PHE A 129 -20.81 24.99 14.76
N ARG A 130 -20.27 24.82 13.55
CA ARG A 130 -19.53 25.87 12.84
C ARG A 130 -20.38 27.11 12.58
N GLN A 131 -21.68 26.93 12.32
CA GLN A 131 -22.65 28.02 12.15
C GLN A 131 -23.07 28.68 13.47
N SER A 132 -23.02 27.94 14.59
CA SER A 132 -23.31 28.50 15.92
C SER A 132 -22.22 29.45 16.44
N LEU A 133 -21.01 29.35 15.90
CA LEU A 133 -19.88 30.20 16.26
C LEU A 133 -20.00 31.58 15.61
N GLU A 134 -19.95 32.65 16.42
CA GLU A 134 -19.96 34.04 15.93
C GLU A 134 -18.82 34.30 14.93
N ALA A 135 -19.06 35.15 13.94
CA ALA A 135 -18.00 35.61 13.04
C ALA A 135 -17.11 36.64 13.76
N LYS A 136 -15.92 36.19 14.17
CA LYS A 136 -14.86 37.00 14.77
C LYS A 136 -13.54 36.66 14.08
N ASP A 137 -12.74 37.68 13.80
CA ASP A 137 -11.44 37.55 13.13
C ASP A 137 -10.42 36.81 14.00
N CYS A 138 -10.54 36.95 15.33
CA CYS A 138 -9.65 36.34 16.29
C CYS A 138 -10.41 36.04 17.58
N ARG A 139 -10.32 34.80 18.07
CA ARG A 139 -10.93 34.35 19.33
C ARG A 139 -9.99 33.41 20.07
N THR A 140 -10.20 33.22 21.36
CA THR A 140 -9.45 32.23 22.13
C THR A 140 -10.00 30.83 21.86
N ILE A 141 -9.19 29.77 22.11
CA ILE A 141 -9.68 28.39 21.99
C ILE A 141 -10.87 28.10 22.92
N LYS A 142 -10.95 28.80 24.05
CA LYS A 142 -12.03 28.67 25.03
C LYS A 142 -13.34 29.27 24.55
N ASP A 143 -13.27 30.26 23.65
CA ASP A 143 -14.45 30.80 22.96
C ASP A 143 -15.00 29.85 21.89
N VAL A 144 -14.19 28.88 21.44
CA VAL A 144 -14.68 27.78 20.58
C VAL A 144 -15.50 26.82 21.43
N ASN A 145 -14.90 26.27 22.49
CA ASN A 145 -15.60 25.44 23.46
C ASN A 145 -14.86 25.48 24.81
N PRO A 146 -15.55 25.54 25.96
CA PRO A 146 -14.91 25.54 27.27
C PRO A 146 -13.97 24.37 27.54
N ASP A 147 -14.27 23.19 26.98
CA ASP A 147 -13.49 21.96 27.13
C ASP A 147 -12.36 21.84 26.09
N ALA A 148 -12.33 22.70 25.07
CA ALA A 148 -11.23 22.75 24.11
C ALA A 148 -9.98 23.40 24.74
N TYR A 149 -8.80 22.92 24.36
CA TYR A 149 -7.52 23.49 24.80
C TYR A 149 -6.45 23.27 23.73
N TYR A 150 -5.31 23.93 23.84
CA TYR A 150 -4.15 23.65 23.00
C TYR A 150 -2.88 23.55 23.85
N ASP A 151 -1.89 22.84 23.33
CA ASP A 151 -0.52 22.82 23.80
C ASP A 151 0.39 23.28 22.65
N PHE A 152 1.27 24.24 22.92
CA PHE A 152 2.17 24.78 21.91
C PHE A 152 3.62 24.57 22.35
N ASP A 153 4.30 23.65 21.68
CA ASP A 153 5.72 23.41 21.86
C ASP A 153 6.51 24.32 20.92
N LEU A 154 7.02 25.42 21.48
CA LEU A 154 7.83 26.39 20.75
C LEU A 154 9.15 25.79 20.23
N SER A 155 9.71 24.79 20.91
CA SER A 155 10.99 24.18 20.53
C SER A 155 10.88 23.29 19.29
N GLN A 156 9.73 22.64 19.13
CA GLN A 156 9.42 21.80 17.97
C GLN A 156 8.54 22.51 16.94
N LEU A 157 8.09 23.73 17.22
CA LEU A 157 7.08 24.47 16.46
C LEU A 157 5.84 23.60 16.19
N LYS A 158 5.34 22.96 17.25
CA LYS A 158 4.21 22.04 17.17
C LYS A 158 3.03 22.57 17.98
N LEU A 159 1.87 22.64 17.34
CA LEU A 159 0.62 23.08 17.96
C LEU A 159 -0.36 21.91 18.04
N ASP A 160 -0.57 21.39 19.24
CA ASP A 160 -1.50 20.29 19.51
C ASP A 160 -2.82 20.85 20.08
N VAL A 161 -3.88 20.89 19.26
CA VAL A 161 -5.21 21.36 19.66
C VAL A 161 -6.09 20.16 20.05
N SER A 162 -6.81 20.27 21.16
CA SER A 162 -7.77 19.28 21.63
C SER A 162 -9.18 19.86 21.58
N ILE A 163 -10.08 19.21 20.84
CA ILE A 163 -11.48 19.63 20.66
C ILE A 163 -12.39 18.42 20.90
N PRO A 164 -13.49 18.56 21.67
CA PRO A 164 -14.45 17.49 21.88
C PRO A 164 -14.94 16.88 20.57
N GLN A 165 -14.90 15.54 20.48
CA GLN A 165 -15.24 14.79 19.26
C GLN A 165 -16.67 15.09 18.75
N ALA A 166 -17.63 15.30 19.65
CA ALA A 166 -19.02 15.59 19.28
C ALA A 166 -19.18 16.85 18.42
N LEU A 167 -18.18 17.75 18.45
CA LEU A 167 -18.18 19.01 17.70
C LEU A 167 -17.44 18.89 16.36
N ARG A 168 -16.84 17.74 16.06
CA ARG A 168 -16.05 17.49 14.86
C ARG A 168 -16.71 16.47 13.94
N VAL A 169 -16.45 16.60 12.64
CA VAL A 169 -16.72 15.57 11.65
C VAL A 169 -15.70 14.45 11.84
N GLU A 170 -16.18 13.26 12.22
CA GLU A 170 -15.31 12.09 12.37
C GLU A 170 -14.87 11.59 10.99
N ARG A 171 -13.58 11.82 10.67
CA ARG A 171 -12.93 11.29 9.47
C ARG A 171 -12.18 10.01 9.85
N PRO A 172 -12.34 8.92 9.08
CA PRO A 172 -11.61 7.69 9.36
C PRO A 172 -10.11 7.87 9.11
N GLU A 173 -9.28 7.05 9.75
CA GLU A 173 -7.84 7.12 9.58
C GLU A 173 -7.44 6.92 8.11
N GLY A 174 -6.47 7.72 7.64
CA GLY A 174 -6.07 7.71 6.23
C GLY A 174 -7.05 8.40 5.29
N TYR A 175 -8.02 9.16 5.81
CA TYR A 175 -8.87 10.00 4.99
C TYR A 175 -8.04 11.06 4.26
N ILE A 176 -8.28 11.17 2.96
CA ILE A 176 -7.71 12.18 2.10
C ILE A 176 -8.91 12.84 1.40
N ASP A 177 -8.92 14.17 1.40
CA ASP A 177 -9.95 14.92 0.70
C ASP A 177 -9.93 14.55 -0.81
N PRO A 178 -11.05 14.12 -1.42
CA PRO A 178 -11.08 13.73 -2.83
C PRO A 178 -10.69 14.84 -3.82
N THR A 179 -10.65 16.10 -3.38
CA THR A 179 -10.12 17.23 -4.17
C THR A 179 -8.61 17.16 -4.37
N LEU A 180 -7.88 16.50 -3.45
CA LEU A 180 -6.44 16.26 -3.53
C LEU A 180 -6.09 15.09 -4.46
N PHE A 181 -7.06 14.28 -4.87
CA PHE A 181 -6.84 13.20 -5.82
C PHE A 181 -6.47 13.75 -7.21
N ASN A 182 -5.18 13.68 -7.51
CA ASN A 182 -4.61 14.24 -8.72
C ASN A 182 -5.01 13.41 -9.95
N LYS A 183 -5.65 14.07 -10.91
CA LYS A 183 -6.07 13.48 -12.18
C LYS A 183 -4.91 13.04 -13.08
N GLY A 184 -3.70 13.48 -12.77
CA GLY A 184 -2.48 13.23 -13.55
C GLY A 184 -2.29 14.23 -14.69
N VAL A 185 -1.11 14.15 -15.31
CA VAL A 185 -0.74 14.90 -16.51
C VAL A 185 -1.20 14.17 -17.77
N THR A 186 -1.18 14.88 -18.90
CA THR A 186 -1.44 14.24 -20.19
C THR A 186 -0.26 13.37 -20.58
N SER A 187 -0.53 12.09 -20.85
CA SER A 187 0.49 11.12 -21.24
C SER A 187 -0.13 10.00 -22.07
N GLY A 188 0.71 9.29 -22.81
CA GLY A 188 0.33 8.08 -23.52
C GLY A 188 1.36 6.98 -23.28
N PHE A 189 0.96 5.73 -23.46
CA PHE A 189 1.91 4.63 -23.43
C PHE A 189 1.52 3.52 -24.38
N VAL A 190 2.54 2.77 -24.80
CA VAL A 190 2.41 1.50 -25.51
C VAL A 190 3.35 0.51 -24.87
N GLY A 191 2.79 -0.55 -24.29
CA GLY A 191 3.46 -1.72 -23.77
C GLY A 191 3.39 -2.88 -24.74
N TYR A 192 4.43 -3.70 -24.74
CA TYR A 192 4.51 -4.93 -25.52
C TYR A 192 4.95 -6.09 -24.64
N ALA A 193 4.40 -7.26 -24.91
CA ALA A 193 4.79 -8.53 -24.31
C ALA A 193 4.90 -9.57 -25.41
N PHE A 194 6.12 -9.81 -25.87
CA PHE A 194 6.43 -10.77 -26.91
C PHE A 194 6.89 -12.09 -26.29
N ASN A 195 6.35 -13.20 -26.77
CA ASN A 195 6.80 -14.55 -26.46
C ASN A 195 6.89 -15.35 -27.76
N TYR A 196 8.04 -15.99 -27.95
CA TYR A 196 8.31 -16.92 -29.02
C TYR A 196 8.67 -18.26 -28.39
N ASN A 197 7.97 -19.31 -28.76
CA ASN A 197 8.29 -20.66 -28.31
C ASN A 197 8.29 -21.60 -29.51
N ARG A 198 9.34 -22.38 -29.68
CA ARG A 198 9.44 -23.35 -30.77
C ARG A 198 9.94 -24.68 -30.25
N ASP A 199 9.25 -25.74 -30.65
CA ASP A 199 9.71 -27.12 -30.57
C ASP A 199 9.84 -27.70 -32.01
N GLU A 200 10.07 -29.01 -32.12
CA GLU A 200 10.26 -29.66 -33.43
C GLU A 200 9.00 -29.69 -34.30
N ASP A 201 7.83 -29.70 -33.67
CA ASP A 201 6.54 -29.94 -34.31
C ASP A 201 5.74 -28.63 -34.49
N ARG A 202 5.97 -27.63 -33.62
CA ARG A 202 5.13 -26.45 -33.47
C ARG A 202 5.93 -25.18 -33.20
N GLU A 203 5.45 -24.08 -33.77
CA GLU A 203 5.98 -22.73 -33.57
C GLU A 203 4.87 -21.84 -33.03
N ASN A 204 5.03 -21.34 -31.80
CA ASN A 204 4.08 -20.48 -31.13
C ASN A 204 4.62 -19.05 -31.04
N LYS A 205 3.81 -18.09 -31.45
CA LYS A 205 4.11 -16.65 -31.38
C LYS A 205 2.99 -15.95 -30.63
N TYR A 206 3.35 -15.14 -29.66
CA TYR A 206 2.44 -14.28 -28.94
C TYR A 206 3.00 -12.86 -28.86
N LEU A 207 2.20 -11.87 -29.23
CA LEU A 207 2.52 -10.46 -29.06
C LEU A 207 1.33 -9.76 -28.41
N GLY A 208 1.40 -9.57 -27.10
CA GLY A 208 0.47 -8.73 -26.36
C GLY A 208 0.82 -7.25 -26.53
N LEU A 209 -0.18 -6.42 -26.80
CA LEU A 209 -0.08 -4.97 -26.93
C LEU A 209 -1.02 -4.30 -25.94
N ASN A 210 -0.45 -3.49 -25.05
CA ASN A 210 -1.19 -2.72 -24.07
C ASN A 210 -1.03 -1.24 -24.39
N GLY A 211 -2.13 -0.50 -24.53
CA GLY A 211 -2.10 0.92 -24.85
C GLY A 211 -2.86 1.74 -23.83
N GLY A 212 -2.47 2.99 -23.66
CA GLY A 212 -3.28 3.91 -22.87
C GLY A 212 -3.02 5.38 -23.19
N LEU A 213 -4.06 6.19 -23.04
CA LEU A 213 -3.99 7.64 -23.16
C LEU A 213 -4.68 8.27 -21.94
N ASN A 214 -4.00 9.20 -21.30
CA ASN A 214 -4.48 9.94 -20.14
C ASN A 214 -4.68 11.39 -20.57
N VAL A 215 -5.90 11.90 -20.54
CA VAL A 215 -6.21 13.29 -20.94
C VAL A 215 -7.27 13.86 -20.02
N ALA A 216 -6.94 14.93 -19.29
CA ALA A 216 -7.89 15.70 -18.47
C ALA A 216 -8.78 14.86 -17.51
N GLY A 217 -8.24 13.78 -16.94
CA GLY A 217 -8.97 12.87 -16.03
C GLY A 217 -9.86 11.83 -16.72
N TRP A 218 -9.70 11.67 -18.04
CA TRP A 218 -10.16 10.52 -18.80
C TRP A 218 -8.99 9.58 -19.06
N TYR A 219 -9.21 8.28 -18.88
CA TYR A 219 -8.18 7.26 -19.01
C TYR A 219 -8.62 6.21 -20.02
N TYR A 220 -8.11 6.32 -21.24
CA TYR A 220 -8.30 5.30 -22.26
C TYR A 220 -7.35 4.13 -22.01
N ARG A 221 -7.85 2.91 -22.09
CA ARG A 221 -7.09 1.67 -21.95
C ARG A 221 -7.45 0.70 -23.07
N HIS A 222 -6.40 0.10 -23.59
CA HIS A 222 -6.43 -0.85 -24.68
C HIS A 222 -5.60 -2.07 -24.30
N SER A 223 -6.16 -3.26 -24.51
CA SER A 223 -5.44 -4.53 -24.40
C SER A 223 -5.86 -5.43 -25.55
N GLY A 224 -4.87 -6.04 -26.20
CA GLY A 224 -5.10 -7.03 -27.23
C GLY A 224 -3.83 -7.79 -27.55
N ALA A 225 -3.94 -8.82 -28.37
CA ALA A 225 -2.81 -9.65 -28.72
C ALA A 225 -2.92 -10.21 -30.14
N PHE A 226 -1.75 -10.52 -30.69
CA PHE A 226 -1.60 -11.46 -31.79
C PHE A 226 -1.20 -12.81 -31.21
N GLU A 227 -1.86 -13.88 -31.63
CA GLU A 227 -1.54 -15.25 -31.25
C GLU A 227 -1.49 -16.12 -32.51
N SER A 228 -0.43 -16.91 -32.66
CA SER A 228 -0.26 -17.84 -33.77
C SER A 228 0.38 -19.13 -33.30
N GLU A 229 -0.13 -20.25 -33.81
CA GLU A 229 0.45 -21.60 -33.63
C GLU A 229 1.20 -22.07 -34.90
N ASN A 230 1.47 -21.15 -35.83
CA ASN A 230 2.17 -21.42 -37.08
C ASN A 230 3.24 -20.34 -37.38
N SER A 231 3.85 -20.41 -38.57
CA SER A 231 4.93 -19.50 -38.98
C SER A 231 4.49 -18.04 -39.20
N GLY A 232 3.19 -17.75 -39.33
CA GLY A 232 2.61 -16.41 -39.46
C GLY A 232 2.44 -15.66 -38.13
N LEU A 233 1.94 -14.42 -38.19
CA LEU A 233 1.73 -13.57 -37.00
C LEU A 233 0.37 -13.83 -36.30
N GLY A 234 -0.56 -14.51 -36.97
CA GLY A 234 -1.90 -14.80 -36.45
C GLY A 234 -2.87 -13.63 -36.53
N ASP A 235 -4.11 -13.86 -36.10
CA ASP A 235 -5.15 -12.83 -36.07
C ASP A 235 -5.01 -11.94 -34.82
N TYR A 236 -5.34 -10.66 -35.00
CA TYR A 236 -5.39 -9.71 -33.91
C TYR A 236 -6.75 -9.77 -33.22
N TYR A 237 -6.74 -9.93 -31.91
CA TYR A 237 -7.94 -9.76 -31.08
C TYR A 237 -7.67 -8.73 -29.99
N SER A 238 -8.73 -8.07 -29.55
CA SER A 238 -8.67 -7.11 -28.45
C SER A 238 -9.67 -7.51 -27.39
N ASP A 239 -9.21 -7.50 -26.14
CA ASP A 239 -10.00 -7.84 -24.97
C ASP A 239 -10.57 -6.58 -24.28
N GLN A 240 -9.91 -5.44 -24.48
CA GLN A 240 -10.27 -4.19 -23.81
C GLN A 240 -10.06 -2.99 -24.73
N ASN A 241 -11.08 -2.13 -24.82
CA ASN A 241 -11.06 -0.82 -25.47
C ASN A 241 -11.99 0.10 -24.69
N VAL A 242 -11.51 0.64 -23.57
CA VAL A 242 -12.38 1.28 -22.58
C VAL A 242 -11.85 2.65 -22.19
N LEU A 243 -12.79 3.56 -21.99
CA LEU A 243 -12.57 4.89 -21.45
C LEU A 243 -13.08 4.92 -20.01
N TYR A 244 -12.18 5.15 -19.06
CA TYR A 244 -12.51 5.28 -17.65
C TYR A 244 -12.58 6.74 -17.20
N ARG A 245 -13.47 7.02 -16.26
CA ARG A 245 -13.53 8.29 -15.52
C ARG A 245 -14.02 8.09 -14.10
N ASP A 246 -13.29 8.63 -13.15
CA ASP A 246 -13.68 8.60 -11.75
C ASP A 246 -14.71 9.69 -11.41
N ILE A 247 -15.74 9.30 -10.67
CA ILE A 247 -16.78 10.18 -10.10
C ILE A 247 -16.61 10.17 -8.58
N THR A 248 -15.70 11.01 -8.08
CA THR A 248 -15.29 11.05 -6.67
C THR A 248 -16.43 11.37 -5.70
N ARG A 249 -17.47 12.12 -6.13
CA ARG A 249 -18.65 12.39 -5.30
C ARG A 249 -19.47 11.14 -4.96
N LEU A 250 -19.40 10.12 -5.81
CA LEU A 250 -20.14 8.86 -5.65
C LEU A 250 -19.21 7.71 -5.23
N ASN A 251 -17.91 7.97 -5.02
CA ASN A 251 -16.88 6.93 -4.87
C ASN A 251 -17.00 5.84 -5.94
N SER A 252 -17.18 6.24 -7.20
CA SER A 252 -17.53 5.33 -8.29
C SER A 252 -16.73 5.61 -9.55
N ARG A 253 -16.59 4.60 -10.41
CA ARG A 253 -15.96 4.72 -11.74
C ARG A 253 -17.00 4.50 -12.84
N LEU A 254 -16.97 5.38 -13.84
CA LEU A 254 -17.63 5.22 -15.11
C LEU A 254 -16.67 4.54 -16.10
N SER A 255 -17.15 3.48 -16.76
CA SER A 255 -16.46 2.72 -17.80
C SER A 255 -17.29 2.79 -19.08
N LEU A 256 -16.69 3.15 -20.21
CA LEU A 256 -17.36 3.25 -21.52
C LEU A 256 -16.55 2.53 -22.60
N GLY A 257 -17.17 1.68 -23.40
CA GLY A 257 -16.52 0.91 -24.46
C GLY A 257 -16.50 -0.58 -24.17
N GLN A 258 -15.42 -1.26 -24.55
CA GLN A 258 -15.25 -2.71 -24.39
C GLN A 258 -14.52 -3.04 -23.09
N PHE A 259 -15.19 -3.74 -22.18
CA PHE A 259 -14.66 -4.16 -20.88
C PHE A 259 -15.45 -5.35 -20.31
N ASN A 260 -14.90 -6.00 -19.29
CA ASN A 260 -15.62 -6.99 -18.48
C ASN A 260 -16.38 -6.28 -17.36
N THR A 261 -17.68 -6.56 -17.22
CA THR A 261 -18.49 -6.01 -16.14
C THR A 261 -17.94 -6.46 -14.78
N SER A 262 -17.87 -5.55 -13.81
CA SER A 262 -17.64 -5.91 -12.42
C SER A 262 -18.98 -5.99 -11.68
N THR A 263 -19.40 -7.16 -11.21
CA THR A 263 -20.66 -7.34 -10.48
C THR A 263 -20.46 -7.98 -9.11
N TYR A 264 -21.45 -7.84 -8.22
CA TYR A 264 -21.46 -8.53 -6.92
C TYR A 264 -22.33 -9.79 -7.02
N ARG A 265 -21.68 -10.97 -7.08
CA ARG A 265 -22.29 -12.33 -7.13
C ARG A 265 -23.01 -12.75 -8.41
N LEU A 266 -23.24 -11.83 -9.36
CA LEU A 266 -23.63 -12.20 -10.72
C LEU A 266 -22.38 -12.60 -11.53
N ASP A 267 -22.61 -13.19 -12.70
CA ASP A 267 -21.53 -13.46 -13.64
C ASP A 267 -20.97 -12.15 -14.21
N ASN A 268 -19.63 -12.04 -14.24
CA ASN A 268 -18.95 -10.96 -14.95
C ASN A 268 -18.93 -11.29 -16.45
N LEU A 269 -19.35 -10.36 -17.29
CA LEU A 269 -19.52 -10.57 -18.73
C LEU A 269 -18.69 -9.58 -19.54
N PRO A 270 -18.04 -10.02 -20.63
CA PRO A 270 -17.48 -9.12 -21.63
C PRO A 270 -18.60 -8.38 -22.37
N ILE A 271 -18.57 -7.05 -22.31
CA ILE A 271 -19.55 -6.20 -23.00
C ILE A 271 -18.89 -5.06 -23.76
N VAL A 272 -19.60 -4.55 -24.76
CA VAL A 272 -19.39 -3.21 -25.32
C VAL A 272 -20.54 -2.32 -24.88
N GLY A 273 -20.27 -1.37 -23.98
CA GLY A 273 -21.33 -0.56 -23.39
C GLY A 273 -20.84 0.45 -22.37
N ALA A 274 -21.64 0.64 -21.31
CA ALA A 274 -21.37 1.56 -20.21
C ALA A 274 -21.58 0.87 -18.86
N GLN A 275 -20.73 1.16 -17.88
CA GLN A 275 -20.89 0.72 -16.49
C GLN A 275 -20.58 1.85 -15.52
N LEU A 276 -21.41 1.99 -14.48
CA LEU A 276 -21.11 2.79 -13.29
C LEU A 276 -21.09 1.87 -12.07
N ALA A 277 -19.91 1.75 -11.44
CA ALA A 277 -19.72 0.87 -10.29
C ALA A 277 -18.96 1.57 -9.16
N SER A 278 -19.27 1.20 -7.91
CA SER A 278 -18.55 1.67 -6.72
C SER A 278 -17.09 1.21 -6.76
N ASP A 279 -16.15 2.12 -6.51
CA ASP A 279 -14.73 1.83 -6.39
C ASP A 279 -14.29 1.98 -4.94
N GLN A 280 -14.10 0.85 -4.26
CA GLN A 280 -13.70 0.81 -2.86
C GLN A 280 -12.30 1.39 -2.62
N GLU A 281 -11.43 1.45 -3.64
CA GLU A 281 -10.09 2.01 -3.48
C GLU A 281 -10.13 3.53 -3.22
N MET A 282 -11.21 4.22 -3.62
CA MET A 282 -11.42 5.64 -3.29
C MET A 282 -11.69 5.86 -1.79
N LEU A 283 -12.06 4.80 -1.07
CA LEU A 283 -12.24 4.88 0.38
C LEU A 283 -10.87 4.86 1.08
N PRO A 284 -10.77 5.54 2.24
CA PRO A 284 -9.59 5.47 3.11
C PRO A 284 -9.25 4.02 3.46
N TRP A 285 -7.96 3.69 3.57
CA TRP A 285 -7.50 2.31 3.80
C TRP A 285 -8.16 1.66 5.03
N SER A 286 -8.37 2.42 6.10
CA SER A 286 -9.07 1.99 7.34
C SER A 286 -10.55 1.65 7.14
N SER A 287 -11.11 1.93 5.96
CA SER A 287 -12.53 1.80 5.60
C SER A 287 -12.78 0.91 4.37
N ARG A 288 -11.74 0.39 3.72
CA ARG A 288 -11.88 -0.43 2.48
C ARG A 288 -12.47 -1.80 2.77
N GLN A 289 -11.97 -2.45 3.82
CA GLN A 289 -12.42 -3.79 4.22
C GLN A 289 -13.57 -3.72 5.22
N TYR A 290 -14.40 -4.76 5.25
CA TYR A 290 -15.40 -4.92 6.29
C TYR A 290 -14.74 -4.97 7.67
N ALA A 291 -15.24 -4.14 8.58
CA ALA A 291 -14.98 -4.20 10.01
C ALA A 291 -16.27 -3.82 10.73
N PRO A 292 -16.59 -4.45 11.87
CA PRO A 292 -17.78 -4.11 12.63
C PRO A 292 -17.67 -2.69 13.22
N VAL A 293 -18.76 -1.94 13.13
CA VAL A 293 -18.93 -0.64 13.78
C VAL A 293 -19.22 -0.85 15.26
N ILE A 294 -18.31 -0.46 16.14
CA ILE A 294 -18.50 -0.64 17.59
C ILE A 294 -19.31 0.54 18.13
N GLN A 295 -20.44 0.24 18.76
CA GLN A 295 -21.33 1.22 19.38
C GLN A 295 -21.59 0.82 20.82
N ASN A 296 -21.39 1.73 21.76
CA ASN A 296 -21.69 1.51 23.17
C ASN A 296 -21.89 2.85 23.90
N PHE A 297 -22.06 2.79 25.23
CA PHE A 297 -22.20 3.95 26.10
C PHE A 297 -21.08 3.97 27.14
N ALA A 298 -20.45 5.12 27.33
CA ALA A 298 -19.48 5.39 28.38
C ALA A 298 -20.13 6.24 29.48
N ASN A 299 -20.00 5.83 30.74
CA ASN A 299 -20.57 6.59 31.86
C ASN A 299 -19.74 7.86 32.18
N THR A 300 -18.44 7.81 31.91
CA THR A 300 -17.48 8.90 32.11
C THR A 300 -16.63 9.09 30.86
N ASN A 301 -15.61 9.94 30.93
CA ASN A 301 -14.59 10.00 29.88
C ASN A 301 -13.77 8.69 29.94
N ALA A 302 -14.16 7.72 29.11
CA ALA A 302 -13.66 6.36 29.15
C ALA A 302 -12.57 6.11 28.11
N LEU A 303 -11.66 5.20 28.40
CA LEU A 303 -10.66 4.71 27.47
C LEU A 303 -11.14 3.39 26.86
N VAL A 304 -11.37 3.38 25.55
CA VAL A 304 -11.78 2.19 24.79
C VAL A 304 -10.56 1.55 24.16
N ARG A 305 -10.33 0.27 24.42
CA ARG A 305 -9.29 -0.56 23.82
C ARG A 305 -9.92 -1.72 23.06
N ILE A 306 -9.41 -2.02 21.88
CA ILE A 306 -9.87 -3.15 21.07
C ILE A 306 -8.70 -4.08 20.86
N TYR A 307 -8.91 -5.35 21.20
CA TYR A 307 -7.95 -6.42 21.05
C TYR A 307 -8.41 -7.40 19.99
N GLN A 308 -7.47 -7.89 19.19
CA GLN A 308 -7.68 -9.00 18.27
C GLN A 308 -6.58 -10.03 18.51
N SER A 309 -6.97 -11.28 18.78
CA SER A 309 -6.03 -12.36 19.11
C SER A 309 -5.04 -11.98 20.25
N GLY A 310 -5.50 -11.19 21.21
CA GLY A 310 -4.71 -10.70 22.35
C GLY A 310 -3.81 -9.49 22.06
N GLN A 311 -3.70 -9.04 20.81
CA GLN A 311 -2.97 -7.82 20.44
C GLN A 311 -3.91 -6.61 20.43
N LYS A 312 -3.49 -5.50 21.05
CA LYS A 312 -4.25 -4.24 21.02
C LYS A 312 -4.12 -3.62 19.63
N ILE A 313 -5.22 -3.58 18.88
CA ILE A 313 -5.26 -3.05 17.51
C ILE A 313 -5.79 -1.62 17.46
N TYR A 314 -6.49 -1.18 18.50
CA TYR A 314 -7.09 0.16 18.57
C TYR A 314 -7.17 0.63 20.02
N GLU A 315 -6.97 1.92 20.24
CA GLU A 315 -7.14 2.56 21.55
C GLU A 315 -7.54 4.02 21.37
N ARG A 316 -8.64 4.45 22.01
CA ARG A 316 -9.11 5.83 21.94
C ARG A 316 -9.88 6.22 23.20
N THR A 317 -9.73 7.46 23.64
CA THR A 317 -10.59 8.03 24.70
C THR A 317 -11.88 8.56 24.09
N VAL A 318 -13.01 8.24 24.69
CA VAL A 318 -14.34 8.71 24.29
C VAL A 318 -14.96 9.55 25.40
N PRO A 319 -15.73 10.60 25.08
CA PRO A 319 -16.43 11.39 26.09
C PRO A 319 -17.54 10.57 26.76
N ALA A 320 -18.00 11.04 27.93
CA ALA A 320 -19.19 10.49 28.58
C ALA A 320 -20.41 10.57 27.65
N GLY A 321 -21.13 9.46 27.49
CA GLY A 321 -22.26 9.32 26.57
C GLY A 321 -22.12 8.17 25.58
N ALA A 322 -23.03 8.14 24.60
CA ALA A 322 -22.96 7.17 23.52
C ALA A 322 -21.75 7.48 22.61
N PHE A 323 -21.00 6.45 22.23
CA PHE A 323 -19.89 6.57 21.30
C PHE A 323 -19.99 5.54 20.19
N VAL A 324 -19.40 5.86 19.05
CA VAL A 324 -19.33 5.01 17.87
C VAL A 324 -17.91 5.00 17.33
N ILE A 325 -17.40 3.84 16.92
CA ILE A 325 -16.09 3.64 16.30
C ILE A 325 -16.32 3.01 14.91
N ARG A 326 -16.00 3.75 13.84
CA ARG A 326 -16.22 3.36 12.43
C ARG A 326 -14.94 3.18 11.62
N ASP A 327 -13.81 3.55 12.20
CA ASP A 327 -12.47 3.67 11.64
C ASP A 327 -11.56 2.50 12.01
N LEU A 328 -12.14 1.40 12.49
CA LEU A 328 -11.37 0.21 12.81
C LEU A 328 -10.77 -0.40 11.52
N ASN A 329 -9.45 -0.43 11.45
CA ASN A 329 -8.74 -1.22 10.46
C ASN A 329 -8.41 -2.59 11.04
N VAL A 330 -8.87 -3.64 10.37
CA VAL A 330 -8.58 -5.00 10.80
C VAL A 330 -8.05 -5.78 9.62
N ALA A 331 -6.79 -6.19 9.71
CA ALA A 331 -6.08 -6.86 8.62
C ALA A 331 -6.46 -8.35 8.48
N SER A 332 -7.12 -8.93 9.49
CA SER A 332 -7.45 -10.35 9.54
C SER A 332 -8.80 -10.61 10.19
N SER A 333 -9.39 -11.75 9.90
CA SER A 333 -10.59 -12.30 10.53
C SER A 333 -10.29 -12.82 11.93
N GLY A 334 -11.19 -12.69 12.88
CA GLY A 334 -11.06 -13.20 14.25
C GLY A 334 -11.71 -12.24 15.24
N ASP A 335 -12.35 -12.78 16.27
CA ASP A 335 -13.15 -12.01 17.22
C ASP A 335 -12.37 -10.85 17.86
N LEU A 336 -13.09 -9.74 18.04
CA LEU A 336 -12.59 -8.53 18.65
C LEU A 336 -13.07 -8.47 20.10
N THR A 337 -12.15 -8.30 21.05
CA THR A 337 -12.48 -8.01 22.45
C THR A 337 -12.37 -6.52 22.69
N VAL A 338 -13.49 -5.89 23.03
CA VAL A 338 -13.55 -4.47 23.36
C VAL A 338 -13.51 -4.31 24.88
N GLU A 339 -12.59 -3.51 25.40
CA GLU A 339 -12.48 -3.11 26.80
C GLU A 339 -12.78 -1.60 26.91
N ILE A 340 -13.76 -1.23 27.73
CA ILE A 340 -14.07 0.15 28.10
C ILE A 340 -13.60 0.34 29.54
N THR A 341 -12.61 1.21 29.75
CA THR A 341 -12.10 1.58 31.09
C THR A 341 -12.61 2.97 31.45
N GLU A 342 -13.51 3.06 32.43
CA GLU A 342 -14.03 4.34 32.93
C GLU A 342 -12.96 5.11 33.73
N THR A 343 -13.14 6.41 33.95
CA THR A 343 -12.17 7.25 34.69
C THR A 343 -11.90 6.72 36.12
N GLY A 344 -12.89 6.07 36.74
CA GLY A 344 -12.76 5.43 38.05
C GLY A 344 -12.05 4.07 38.05
N GLY A 345 -11.57 3.59 36.89
CA GLY A 345 -10.86 2.32 36.75
C GLY A 345 -11.77 1.09 36.53
N GLU A 346 -13.10 1.26 36.58
CA GLU A 346 -14.06 0.19 36.23
C GLU A 346 -13.84 -0.23 34.76
N LYS A 347 -13.71 -1.54 34.53
CA LYS A 347 -13.54 -2.12 33.20
C LYS A 347 -14.75 -2.92 32.78
N ARG A 348 -15.25 -2.67 31.56
CA ARG A 348 -16.30 -3.45 30.92
C ARG A 348 -15.75 -4.08 29.65
N THR A 349 -15.96 -5.38 29.48
CA THR A 349 -15.48 -6.11 28.31
C THR A 349 -16.61 -6.82 27.59
N PHE A 350 -16.58 -6.81 26.26
CA PHE A 350 -17.48 -7.58 25.41
C PHE A 350 -16.79 -7.99 24.11
N ASN A 351 -17.27 -9.08 23.52
CA ASN A 351 -16.72 -9.62 22.27
C ASN A 351 -17.62 -9.28 21.07
N VAL A 352 -17.00 -8.93 19.95
CA VAL A 352 -17.64 -8.69 18.66
C VAL A 352 -17.09 -9.69 17.66
N ALA A 353 -17.98 -10.51 17.11
CA ALA A 353 -17.59 -11.49 16.09
C ALA A 353 -17.05 -10.77 14.85
N MET A 354 -15.94 -11.26 14.31
CA MET A 354 -15.40 -10.75 13.07
C MET A 354 -14.86 -11.88 12.20
N GLN A 355 -15.49 -12.11 11.06
CA GLN A 355 -15.04 -13.06 10.04
C GLN A 355 -14.99 -12.33 8.70
N SER A 356 -13.92 -12.52 7.93
CA SER A 356 -13.68 -11.82 6.67
C SER A 356 -14.44 -12.51 5.54
N ASN A 357 -15.75 -12.28 5.47
CA ASN A 357 -16.58 -12.75 4.35
C ASN A 357 -16.56 -11.73 3.21
N TYR A 358 -16.44 -12.22 1.97
CA TYR A 358 -16.22 -11.44 0.75
C TYR A 358 -17.35 -10.47 0.40
N ASP A 359 -18.57 -10.66 0.93
CA ASP A 359 -19.73 -9.83 0.60
C ASP A 359 -20.16 -8.87 1.70
N LEU A 360 -19.57 -8.95 2.89
CA LEU A 360 -20.00 -8.11 4.00
C LEU A 360 -19.62 -6.66 3.73
N VAL A 361 -20.57 -5.78 3.97
CA VAL A 361 -20.40 -4.33 3.87
C VAL A 361 -20.60 -3.73 5.26
N ARG A 362 -19.81 -2.71 5.61
CA ARG A 362 -19.96 -2.02 6.91
C ARG A 362 -21.38 -1.48 7.06
N GLN A 363 -21.88 -1.44 8.29
CA GLN A 363 -23.21 -0.93 8.60
C GLN A 363 -23.42 0.47 8.01
N GLY A 364 -24.51 0.63 7.25
CA GLY A 364 -24.91 1.88 6.59
C GLY A 364 -24.16 2.19 5.30
N ARG A 365 -23.26 1.31 4.84
CA ARG A 365 -22.58 1.44 3.54
C ARG A 365 -23.20 0.51 2.50
N TYR A 366 -23.02 0.89 1.24
CA TYR A 366 -23.47 0.12 0.10
C TYR A 366 -22.38 0.04 -0.97
N ASN A 367 -22.43 -1.01 -1.76
CA ASN A 367 -21.69 -1.14 -3.01
C ASN A 367 -22.70 -1.42 -4.11
N TYR A 368 -22.49 -0.84 -5.29
CA TYR A 368 -23.37 -1.06 -6.42
C TYR A 368 -22.60 -1.15 -7.73
N SER A 369 -23.18 -1.84 -8.70
CA SER A 369 -22.72 -1.87 -10.07
C SER A 369 -23.90 -1.95 -11.01
N VAL A 370 -23.95 -1.02 -11.97
CA VAL A 370 -24.97 -0.96 -13.01
C VAL A 370 -24.26 -0.89 -14.35
N ALA A 371 -24.51 -1.87 -15.21
CA ALA A 371 -23.93 -1.98 -16.54
C ALA A 371 -25.02 -2.21 -17.60
N GLY A 372 -24.81 -1.66 -18.79
CA GLY A 372 -25.67 -1.88 -19.94
C GLY A 372 -24.86 -1.82 -21.23
N GLY A 373 -25.10 -2.75 -22.16
CA GLY A 373 -24.32 -2.85 -23.38
C GLY A 373 -24.75 -4.00 -24.28
N ARG A 374 -23.86 -4.39 -25.17
CA ARG A 374 -23.98 -5.60 -25.99
C ARG A 374 -22.97 -6.63 -25.55
N TYR A 375 -23.37 -7.90 -25.54
CA TYR A 375 -22.45 -9.00 -25.26
C TYR A 375 -21.39 -9.12 -26.36
N ARG A 376 -20.20 -9.61 -25.98
CA ARG A 376 -19.07 -9.74 -26.88
C ARG A 376 -18.36 -11.07 -26.65
N THR A 377 -18.15 -11.82 -27.72
CA THR A 377 -17.22 -12.95 -27.75
C THR A 377 -15.80 -12.46 -28.09
N ARG A 378 -14.81 -13.34 -28.10
CA ARG A 378 -13.43 -12.96 -28.45
C ARG A 378 -13.31 -12.18 -29.77
N HIS A 379 -14.05 -12.59 -30.81
CA HIS A 379 -13.91 -12.03 -32.16
C HIS A 379 -15.04 -11.06 -32.54
N GLU A 380 -16.24 -11.19 -31.99
CA GLU A 380 -17.40 -10.43 -32.45
C GLU A 380 -18.23 -9.82 -31.30
N THR A 381 -18.86 -8.69 -31.57
CA THR A 381 -19.86 -8.09 -30.67
C THR A 381 -21.23 -8.54 -31.13
N THR A 382 -21.88 -9.38 -30.34
CA THR A 382 -23.18 -9.98 -30.71
C THR A 382 -24.29 -8.94 -30.65
N ASP A 383 -25.46 -9.22 -31.24
CA ASP A 383 -26.62 -8.32 -31.18
C ASP A 383 -27.37 -8.38 -29.84
N ASP A 384 -26.93 -9.25 -28.91
CA ASP A 384 -27.57 -9.44 -27.62
C ASP A 384 -27.34 -8.24 -26.70
N LYS A 385 -28.43 -7.57 -26.38
CA LYS A 385 -28.42 -6.45 -25.43
C LYS A 385 -28.47 -6.99 -24.02
N LEU A 386 -27.67 -6.41 -23.15
CA LEU A 386 -27.54 -6.84 -21.77
C LEU A 386 -27.67 -5.66 -20.84
N PHE A 387 -28.37 -5.88 -19.73
CA PHE A 387 -28.38 -5.01 -18.56
C PHE A 387 -28.06 -5.85 -17.32
N GLN A 388 -27.10 -5.39 -16.52
CA GLN A 388 -26.76 -5.99 -15.22
C GLN A 388 -26.85 -4.94 -14.12
N GLY A 389 -27.50 -5.29 -13.02
CA GLY A 389 -27.55 -4.49 -11.81
C GLY A 389 -27.21 -5.35 -10.61
N SER A 390 -26.30 -4.90 -9.75
CA SER A 390 -26.03 -5.54 -8.46
C SER A 390 -25.85 -4.51 -7.36
N PHE A 391 -26.32 -4.84 -6.16
CA PHE A 391 -26.37 -3.93 -5.02
C PHE A 391 -26.22 -4.69 -3.70
N ASN A 392 -25.27 -4.30 -2.87
CA ASN A 392 -25.08 -4.81 -1.51
C ASN A 392 -25.25 -3.68 -0.49
N TYR A 393 -25.93 -3.94 0.63
CA TYR A 393 -26.16 -2.98 1.71
C TYR A 393 -25.95 -3.59 3.10
N GLY A 394 -25.06 -3.00 3.89
CA GLY A 394 -24.79 -3.42 5.26
C GLY A 394 -25.87 -2.92 6.21
N ILE A 395 -26.80 -3.78 6.62
CA ILE A 395 -27.91 -3.41 7.53
C ILE A 395 -27.41 -3.28 8.97
N THR A 396 -26.67 -4.28 9.44
CA THR A 396 -26.07 -4.32 10.77
C THR A 396 -24.62 -4.75 10.67
N ASN A 397 -23.88 -4.74 11.79
CA ASN A 397 -22.55 -5.34 11.81
C ASN A 397 -22.58 -6.82 11.44
N ALA A 398 -23.65 -7.54 11.77
CA ALA A 398 -23.73 -8.97 11.54
C ALA A 398 -24.45 -9.33 10.24
N LEU A 399 -25.03 -8.38 9.50
CA LEU A 399 -25.95 -8.67 8.40
C LEU A 399 -25.79 -7.69 7.24
N THR A 400 -25.53 -8.22 6.04
CA THR A 400 -25.56 -7.52 4.75
C THR A 400 -26.56 -8.20 3.84
N LEU A 401 -27.37 -7.43 3.12
CA LEU A 401 -28.23 -7.94 2.06
C LEU A 401 -27.62 -7.60 0.70
N GLY A 402 -27.73 -8.54 -0.24
CA GLY A 402 -27.35 -8.37 -1.63
C GLY A 402 -28.53 -8.65 -2.55
N ALA A 403 -28.60 -7.93 -3.65
CA ALA A 403 -29.55 -8.16 -4.72
C ALA A 403 -28.88 -7.97 -6.08
N GLY A 404 -29.32 -8.73 -7.07
CA GLY A 404 -28.80 -8.64 -8.42
C GLY A 404 -29.86 -8.95 -9.47
N THR A 405 -29.69 -8.43 -10.68
CA THR A 405 -30.49 -8.80 -11.84
C THR A 405 -29.67 -8.79 -13.12
N ASN A 406 -29.95 -9.73 -14.00
CA ASN A 406 -29.52 -9.72 -15.39
C ASN A 406 -30.76 -9.67 -16.28
N VAL A 407 -30.71 -8.85 -17.33
CA VAL A 407 -31.77 -8.78 -18.34
C VAL A 407 -31.12 -8.77 -19.72
N SER A 408 -31.59 -9.66 -20.59
CA SER A 408 -31.29 -9.74 -22.02
C SER A 408 -32.59 -9.99 -22.79
N ASP A 409 -32.54 -10.02 -24.12
CA ASP A 409 -33.74 -10.15 -24.96
C ASP A 409 -34.57 -11.41 -24.62
N ASP A 410 -33.92 -12.56 -24.40
CA ASP A 410 -34.56 -13.86 -24.10
C ASP A 410 -34.06 -14.47 -22.78
N TYR A 411 -33.63 -13.63 -21.85
CA TYR A 411 -33.12 -14.04 -20.54
C TYR A 411 -33.39 -13.01 -19.45
N THR A 412 -33.86 -13.47 -18.31
CA THR A 412 -33.92 -12.67 -17.08
C THR A 412 -33.43 -13.48 -15.89
N SER A 413 -32.67 -12.85 -14.99
CA SER A 413 -32.40 -13.42 -13.68
C SER A 413 -32.56 -12.41 -12.55
N GLY A 414 -32.92 -12.94 -11.38
CA GLY A 414 -33.02 -12.20 -10.13
C GLY A 414 -32.30 -12.95 -9.02
N LEU A 415 -31.36 -12.27 -8.37
CA LEU A 415 -30.55 -12.80 -7.28
C LEU A 415 -30.88 -12.08 -5.98
N PHE A 416 -31.00 -12.85 -4.90
CA PHE A 416 -31.08 -12.32 -3.54
C PHE A 416 -30.08 -13.06 -2.65
N ALA A 417 -29.27 -12.29 -1.92
CA ALA A 417 -28.21 -12.78 -1.06
C ALA A 417 -28.36 -12.23 0.36
N VAL A 418 -28.02 -13.07 1.34
CA VAL A 418 -27.94 -12.72 2.75
C VAL A 418 -26.57 -13.15 3.24
N SER A 419 -25.79 -12.17 3.69
CA SER A 419 -24.47 -12.40 4.27
C SER A 419 -24.49 -12.07 5.74
N ALA A 420 -24.08 -13.03 6.57
CA ALA A 420 -24.04 -12.91 8.00
C ALA A 420 -22.61 -13.06 8.54
N ASN A 421 -22.30 -12.32 9.60
CA ASN A 421 -21.08 -12.50 10.38
C ASN A 421 -21.45 -12.92 11.80
N THR A 422 -21.00 -14.10 12.21
CA THR A 422 -21.32 -14.70 13.52
C THR A 422 -20.06 -15.21 14.21
N ILE A 423 -20.15 -15.50 15.51
CA ILE A 423 -19.05 -16.10 16.29
C ILE A 423 -18.68 -17.48 15.73
N LEU A 424 -19.64 -18.18 15.13
CA LEU A 424 -19.40 -19.48 14.53
C LEU A 424 -18.72 -19.38 13.17
N GLY A 425 -18.82 -18.25 12.46
CA GLY A 425 -18.33 -18.09 11.10
C GLY A 425 -19.04 -16.98 10.33
N GLY A 426 -18.41 -16.55 9.24
CA GLY A 426 -19.03 -15.76 8.19
C GLY A 426 -19.78 -16.67 7.23
N MET A 427 -21.03 -16.33 6.91
CA MET A 427 -21.89 -17.13 6.03
C MET A 427 -22.48 -16.23 4.94
N THR A 428 -22.54 -16.69 3.70
CA THR A 428 -23.37 -16.07 2.66
C THR A 428 -24.28 -17.14 2.06
N ALA A 429 -25.58 -16.94 2.16
CA ALA A 429 -26.56 -17.74 1.43
C ALA A 429 -27.19 -16.88 0.32
N PHE A 430 -27.33 -17.42 -0.88
CA PHE A 430 -28.06 -16.72 -1.94
C PHE A 430 -28.88 -17.68 -2.79
N VAL A 431 -29.93 -17.11 -3.39
CA VAL A 431 -30.75 -17.76 -4.39
C VAL A 431 -30.78 -16.90 -5.64
N GLU A 432 -30.61 -17.52 -6.80
CA GLU A 432 -30.79 -16.89 -8.10
C GLU A 432 -31.88 -17.63 -8.86
N HIS A 433 -32.93 -16.93 -9.25
CA HIS A 433 -33.98 -17.43 -10.14
C HIS A 433 -33.70 -16.97 -11.56
N THR A 434 -33.81 -17.89 -12.51
CA THR A 434 -33.50 -17.65 -13.93
C THR A 434 -34.69 -18.05 -14.79
N GLU A 435 -35.01 -17.22 -15.78
CA GLU A 435 -35.96 -17.52 -16.85
C GLU A 435 -35.28 -17.24 -18.18
N SER A 436 -35.25 -18.25 -19.04
CA SER A 436 -34.59 -18.13 -20.32
C SER A 436 -35.35 -18.85 -21.41
N GLU A 437 -35.40 -18.26 -22.60
CA GLU A 437 -35.87 -18.90 -23.81
C GLU A 437 -34.67 -19.14 -24.75
N LEU A 438 -34.43 -20.41 -25.11
CA LEU A 438 -33.42 -20.78 -26.10
C LEU A 438 -34.05 -21.74 -27.10
N TYR A 439 -33.85 -21.49 -28.40
CA TYR A 439 -34.36 -22.35 -29.47
C TYR A 439 -35.87 -22.66 -29.34
N LYS A 440 -36.67 -21.68 -28.91
CA LYS A 440 -38.12 -21.79 -28.62
C LYS A 440 -38.47 -22.77 -27.49
N LYS A 441 -37.54 -23.00 -26.57
CA LYS A 441 -37.75 -23.79 -25.36
C LYS A 441 -37.49 -22.92 -24.14
N ASP A 442 -38.46 -22.95 -23.23
CA ASP A 442 -38.38 -22.25 -21.95
C ASP A 442 -37.58 -23.09 -20.95
N TYR A 443 -36.66 -22.43 -20.26
CA TYR A 443 -35.87 -22.92 -19.16
C TYR A 443 -36.14 -22.05 -17.94
N ARG A 444 -36.58 -22.67 -16.85
CA ARG A 444 -36.82 -21.98 -15.59
C ARG A 444 -36.21 -22.79 -14.47
N GLY A 445 -35.25 -22.20 -13.76
CA GLY A 445 -34.57 -22.91 -12.70
C GLY A 445 -33.89 -21.98 -11.73
N GLN A 446 -33.58 -22.53 -10.57
CA GLN A 446 -32.98 -21.81 -9.46
C GLN A 446 -31.61 -22.38 -9.11
N LYS A 447 -30.74 -21.49 -8.65
CA LYS A 447 -29.45 -21.82 -8.04
C LYS A 447 -29.51 -21.42 -6.57
N TYR A 448 -29.16 -22.36 -5.71
CA TYR A 448 -29.00 -22.16 -4.29
C TYR A 448 -27.54 -22.28 -3.94
N SER A 449 -26.98 -21.31 -3.21
CA SER A 449 -25.59 -21.37 -2.79
C SER A 449 -25.44 -20.97 -1.33
N LEU A 450 -24.59 -21.71 -0.62
CA LEU A 450 -24.17 -21.44 0.74
C LEU A 450 -22.64 -21.42 0.79
N ASN A 451 -22.09 -20.31 1.26
CA ASN A 451 -20.67 -20.11 1.48
C ASN A 451 -20.45 -19.93 2.97
N TYR A 452 -19.44 -20.59 3.51
CA TYR A 452 -19.09 -20.54 4.92
C TYR A 452 -17.59 -20.36 5.07
N ARG A 453 -17.19 -19.45 5.96
CA ARG A 453 -15.79 -19.19 6.28
C ARG A 453 -15.62 -19.01 7.78
N TYR A 454 -14.60 -19.64 8.32
CA TYR A 454 -14.21 -19.47 9.71
C TYR A 454 -12.69 -19.48 9.84
N ASP A 455 -12.14 -18.37 10.33
CA ASP A 455 -10.72 -18.23 10.58
C ASP A 455 -10.47 -18.15 12.10
N TRP A 456 -9.76 -19.14 12.62
CA TRP A 456 -9.38 -19.23 14.02
C TRP A 456 -7.92 -18.82 14.20
N LEU A 457 -7.68 -17.50 14.24
CA LEU A 457 -6.34 -16.92 14.32
C LEU A 457 -5.46 -17.40 15.48
N PRO A 458 -5.93 -17.52 16.75
CA PRO A 458 -5.08 -18.03 17.83
C PRO A 458 -4.53 -19.43 17.58
N LYS A 459 -5.17 -20.18 16.69
CA LYS A 459 -4.72 -21.49 16.24
C LYS A 459 -4.20 -21.48 14.81
N ASN A 460 -4.07 -20.35 14.11
CA ASN A 460 -3.65 -20.27 12.71
C ASN A 460 -4.37 -21.32 11.82
N LEU A 461 -5.69 -21.47 12.01
CA LEU A 461 -6.54 -22.40 11.27
C LEU A 461 -7.54 -21.59 10.44
N ASN A 462 -7.59 -21.83 9.14
CA ASN A 462 -8.56 -21.25 8.23
C ASN A 462 -9.43 -22.38 7.66
N PHE A 463 -10.73 -22.18 7.66
CA PHE A 463 -11.72 -23.12 7.13
C PHE A 463 -12.65 -22.38 6.17
N TYR A 464 -12.79 -22.92 4.97
CA TYR A 464 -13.68 -22.42 3.95
C TYR A 464 -14.47 -23.59 3.36
N ALA A 465 -15.77 -23.41 3.19
CA ALA A 465 -16.64 -24.36 2.53
C ALA A 465 -17.65 -23.64 1.65
N ASP A 466 -17.86 -24.15 0.45
CA ASP A 466 -18.92 -23.70 -0.45
C ASP A 466 -19.74 -24.88 -0.94
N TYR A 467 -21.03 -24.65 -1.09
CA TYR A 467 -21.96 -25.60 -1.65
C TYR A 467 -22.94 -24.85 -2.54
N ALA A 468 -23.13 -25.33 -3.76
CA ALA A 468 -24.12 -24.83 -4.69
C ALA A 468 -24.94 -26.00 -5.25
N ALA A 469 -26.25 -25.85 -5.27
CA ALA A 469 -27.19 -26.77 -5.89
C ALA A 469 -27.96 -26.03 -7.00
N PHE A 470 -28.17 -26.71 -8.10
CA PHE A 470 -28.74 -26.13 -9.31
C PHE A 470 -29.90 -27.01 -9.78
N ASP A 471 -31.04 -26.39 -10.07
CA ASP A 471 -32.13 -27.09 -10.76
C ASP A 471 -31.70 -27.54 -12.16
N ARG A 472 -32.35 -28.56 -12.71
CA ARG A 472 -32.02 -29.09 -14.04
C ARG A 472 -32.20 -28.05 -15.15
N ASP A 473 -33.20 -27.19 -15.03
CA ASP A 473 -33.51 -26.15 -16.01
C ASP A 473 -32.91 -24.78 -15.62
N TYR A 474 -32.01 -24.73 -14.62
CA TYR A 474 -31.27 -23.51 -14.31
C TYR A 474 -30.25 -23.22 -15.41
N MET A 475 -30.17 -21.96 -15.82
CA MET A 475 -29.16 -21.52 -16.76
C MET A 475 -28.63 -20.16 -16.34
N SER A 476 -27.31 -20.05 -16.15
CA SER A 476 -26.67 -18.76 -15.90
C SER A 476 -26.73 -17.89 -17.16
N ILE A 477 -26.62 -16.57 -16.98
CA ILE A 477 -26.59 -15.63 -18.12
C ILE A 477 -25.41 -15.94 -19.06
N SER A 478 -24.25 -16.31 -18.50
CA SER A 478 -23.09 -16.74 -19.28
C SER A 478 -23.41 -17.98 -20.12
N SER A 479 -24.00 -19.01 -19.52
CA SER A 479 -24.38 -20.25 -20.22
C SER A 479 -25.42 -20.01 -21.32
N HIS A 480 -26.37 -19.11 -21.08
CA HIS A 480 -27.38 -18.71 -22.08
C HIS A 480 -26.72 -18.05 -23.29
N LEU A 481 -25.86 -17.05 -23.05
CA LEU A 481 -25.20 -16.28 -24.10
C LEU A 481 -24.21 -17.15 -24.90
N TYR A 482 -23.49 -18.06 -24.22
CA TYR A 482 -22.63 -19.03 -24.89
C TYR A 482 -23.42 -19.98 -25.80
N GLN A 483 -24.54 -20.54 -25.34
CA GLN A 483 -25.36 -21.43 -26.18
C GLN A 483 -25.99 -20.72 -27.37
N ARG A 484 -26.39 -19.46 -27.20
CA ARG A 484 -26.99 -18.66 -28.25
C ARG A 484 -26.00 -18.29 -29.35
N ASN A 485 -24.75 -18.02 -28.97
CA ASN A 485 -23.68 -17.58 -29.88
C ASN A 485 -22.62 -18.68 -30.08
N ILE A 486 -23.03 -19.95 -30.05
CA ILE A 486 -22.13 -21.11 -30.07
C ILE A 486 -21.25 -21.17 -31.33
N SER A 487 -21.71 -20.61 -32.45
CA SER A 487 -20.95 -20.52 -33.71
C SER A 487 -19.77 -19.56 -33.64
N ASP A 488 -19.80 -18.61 -32.72
CA ASP A 488 -18.87 -17.48 -32.66
C ASP A 488 -17.85 -17.67 -31.53
N LEU A 489 -17.96 -18.79 -30.80
CA LEU A 489 -17.03 -19.18 -29.74
C LEU A 489 -15.78 -19.81 -30.33
N THR A 490 -14.65 -19.47 -29.74
CA THR A 490 -13.41 -20.22 -29.93
C THR A 490 -13.49 -21.59 -29.26
N ASP A 491 -12.66 -22.54 -29.70
CA ASP A 491 -12.58 -23.87 -29.09
C ASP A 491 -12.37 -23.80 -27.56
N ARG A 492 -11.55 -22.85 -27.09
CA ARG A 492 -11.32 -22.63 -25.65
C ARG A 492 -12.55 -22.08 -24.92
N GLU A 493 -13.26 -21.10 -25.50
CA GLU A 493 -14.51 -20.58 -24.91
C GLU A 493 -15.59 -21.68 -24.85
N TYR A 494 -15.63 -22.54 -25.85
CA TYR A 494 -16.54 -23.69 -25.90
C TYR A 494 -16.19 -24.75 -24.83
N ASP A 495 -14.93 -25.09 -24.66
CA ASP A 495 -14.47 -26.01 -23.62
C ASP A 495 -14.80 -25.46 -22.22
N ASP A 496 -14.51 -24.18 -21.96
CA ASP A 496 -14.86 -23.51 -20.70
C ASP A 496 -16.36 -23.53 -20.42
N PHE A 497 -17.19 -23.35 -21.45
CA PHE A 497 -18.63 -23.49 -21.36
C PHE A 497 -19.04 -24.92 -20.93
N LEU A 498 -18.48 -25.96 -21.56
CA LEU A 498 -18.80 -27.35 -21.24
C LEU A 498 -18.47 -27.74 -19.79
N TYR A 499 -17.41 -27.17 -19.20
CA TYR A 499 -17.04 -27.44 -17.80
C TYR A 499 -18.01 -26.84 -16.78
N ASN A 500 -18.73 -25.78 -17.15
CA ASN A 500 -19.60 -25.06 -16.24
C ASN A 500 -21.09 -25.26 -16.55
N TYR A 501 -21.39 -25.88 -17.69
CA TYR A 501 -22.75 -26.13 -18.14
C TYR A 501 -23.40 -27.31 -17.41
N ASN A 502 -24.71 -27.18 -17.14
CA ASN A 502 -25.57 -28.23 -16.60
C ASN A 502 -25.06 -28.88 -15.29
N LEU A 503 -24.41 -28.08 -14.44
CA LEU A 503 -24.05 -28.47 -13.09
C LEU A 503 -25.32 -28.83 -12.30
N LYS A 504 -25.26 -29.92 -11.55
CA LYS A 504 -26.27 -30.34 -10.57
C LYS A 504 -25.90 -29.87 -9.17
N GLN A 505 -24.64 -30.04 -8.81
CA GLN A 505 -24.09 -29.57 -7.54
C GLN A 505 -22.60 -29.26 -7.67
N SER A 506 -22.14 -28.26 -6.94
CA SER A 506 -20.73 -27.95 -6.76
C SER A 506 -20.45 -27.83 -5.26
N MET A 507 -19.38 -28.45 -4.80
CA MET A 507 -18.95 -28.40 -3.41
C MET A 507 -17.45 -28.13 -3.35
N GLY A 508 -17.05 -27.12 -2.59
CA GLY A 508 -15.66 -26.81 -2.26
C GLY A 508 -15.43 -26.88 -0.76
N LEU A 509 -14.26 -27.39 -0.36
CA LEU A 509 -13.78 -27.40 1.01
C LEU A 509 -12.29 -27.04 1.00
N SER A 510 -11.87 -26.10 1.83
CA SER A 510 -10.46 -25.77 2.04
C SER A 510 -10.16 -25.59 3.52
N ILE A 511 -9.13 -26.28 3.99
CA ILE A 511 -8.66 -26.26 5.37
C ILE A 511 -7.16 -26.00 5.33
N ALA A 512 -6.74 -24.86 5.86
CA ALA A 512 -5.33 -24.51 5.99
C ALA A 512 -4.97 -24.31 7.46
N LYS A 513 -3.99 -25.06 7.95
CA LYS A 513 -3.51 -24.99 9.33
C LYS A 513 -2.00 -24.80 9.33
N SER A 514 -1.53 -23.69 9.88
CA SER A 514 -0.11 -23.50 10.17
C SER A 514 0.14 -23.71 11.65
N PHE A 515 1.19 -24.45 12.03
CA PHE A 515 1.57 -24.59 13.43
C PHE A 515 2.71 -23.60 13.76
N PRO A 516 2.58 -22.78 14.82
CA PRO A 516 3.64 -21.85 15.22
C PRO A 516 4.95 -22.54 15.59
N ASN A 517 4.87 -23.79 16.04
CA ASN A 517 6.04 -24.60 16.32
C ASN A 517 6.60 -25.15 15.01
N THR A 518 7.84 -24.76 14.67
CA THR A 518 8.59 -25.19 13.48
C THR A 518 8.76 -26.71 13.38
N ARG A 519 8.44 -27.49 14.42
CA ARG A 519 8.43 -28.95 14.37
C ARG A 519 7.18 -29.55 13.71
N LEU A 520 6.05 -28.83 13.71
CA LEU A 520 4.75 -29.36 13.26
C LEU A 520 4.34 -28.86 11.85
N GLY A 521 5.07 -27.91 11.27
CA GLY A 521 4.89 -27.48 9.87
C GLY A 521 3.56 -26.78 9.55
N ASN A 522 3.19 -26.81 8.28
CA ASN A 522 1.93 -26.34 7.73
C ASN A 522 1.20 -27.49 7.03
N PHE A 523 -0.12 -27.39 7.02
CA PHE A 523 -1.03 -28.37 6.47
C PHE A 523 -2.07 -27.64 5.62
N ASN A 524 -2.34 -28.13 4.43
CA ASN A 524 -3.39 -27.63 3.56
C ASN A 524 -4.15 -28.80 2.93
N LEU A 525 -5.47 -28.75 2.99
CA LEU A 525 -6.38 -29.67 2.32
C LEU A 525 -7.38 -28.84 1.54
N THR A 526 -7.47 -29.06 0.23
CA THR A 526 -8.50 -28.50 -0.63
C THR A 526 -9.18 -29.63 -1.38
N VAL A 527 -10.52 -29.63 -1.40
CA VAL A 527 -11.34 -30.63 -2.08
C VAL A 527 -12.42 -29.89 -2.86
N ARG A 528 -12.65 -30.29 -4.10
CA ARG A 528 -13.74 -29.80 -4.94
C ARG A 528 -14.42 -30.96 -5.64
N GLN A 529 -15.75 -30.90 -5.70
CA GLN A 529 -16.58 -31.87 -6.37
C GLN A 529 -17.65 -31.15 -7.17
N ASN A 530 -17.70 -31.41 -8.48
CA ASN A 530 -18.79 -30.98 -9.35
C ASN A 530 -19.52 -32.21 -9.88
N LYS A 531 -20.84 -32.23 -9.73
CA LYS A 531 -21.70 -33.23 -10.39
C LYS A 531 -22.56 -32.55 -11.42
N TYR A 532 -22.91 -33.27 -12.48
CA TYR A 532 -23.71 -32.78 -13.60
C TYR A 532 -25.04 -33.55 -13.68
N TRP A 533 -26.04 -32.98 -14.35
CA TRP A 533 -27.34 -33.63 -14.52
C TRP A 533 -27.35 -34.71 -15.60
N ASP A 534 -26.58 -34.52 -16.66
CA ASP A 534 -26.42 -35.49 -17.75
C ASP A 534 -25.16 -36.35 -17.53
N ASP A 535 -25.20 -37.62 -17.96
CA ASP A 535 -24.30 -38.71 -17.58
C ASP A 535 -22.88 -38.59 -18.14
N GLY A 536 -22.14 -37.58 -17.65
CA GLY A 536 -20.83 -37.19 -18.12
C GLY A 536 -19.80 -37.08 -16.99
N GLN A 537 -19.75 -38.06 -16.07
CA GLN A 537 -18.74 -38.26 -15.00
C GLN A 537 -18.50 -37.06 -14.07
N ASP A 538 -18.82 -37.22 -12.78
CA ASP A 538 -18.50 -36.27 -11.71
C ASP A 538 -17.01 -35.85 -11.72
N TYR A 539 -16.74 -34.55 -11.61
CA TYR A 539 -15.40 -33.98 -11.51
C TYR A 539 -14.95 -33.93 -10.04
N TYR A 540 -13.77 -34.47 -9.76
CA TYR A 540 -13.19 -34.49 -8.42
C TYR A 540 -11.76 -33.94 -8.44
N GLN A 541 -11.55 -32.88 -7.68
CA GLN A 541 -10.22 -32.32 -7.45
C GLN A 541 -9.92 -32.39 -5.95
N TYR A 542 -8.73 -32.83 -5.59
CA TYR A 542 -8.24 -32.65 -4.23
C TYR A 542 -6.76 -32.29 -4.25
N ASN A 543 -6.32 -31.50 -3.29
CA ASN A 543 -4.93 -31.19 -3.03
C ASN A 543 -4.71 -31.26 -1.53
N PHE A 544 -3.84 -32.16 -1.14
CA PHE A 544 -3.32 -32.28 0.20
C PHE A 544 -1.85 -31.89 0.15
N SER A 545 -1.41 -30.98 1.02
CA SER A 545 0.00 -30.64 1.14
C SER A 545 0.41 -30.41 2.59
N TYR A 546 1.59 -30.90 2.92
CA TYR A 546 2.28 -30.73 4.18
C TYR A 546 3.66 -30.16 3.92
N GLY A 547 3.92 -28.95 4.40
CA GLY A 547 5.20 -28.28 4.28
C GLY A 547 5.83 -28.07 5.65
N ASN A 548 7.14 -28.23 5.74
CA ASN A 548 7.85 -27.79 6.93
C ASN A 548 9.26 -27.33 6.56
N SER A 549 9.91 -26.63 7.48
CA SER A 549 11.30 -26.20 7.34
C SER A 549 12.15 -26.80 8.45
N TRP A 550 13.22 -27.47 8.08
CA TRP A 550 14.26 -27.90 9.00
C TRP A 550 15.50 -27.04 8.84
N ASN A 551 15.78 -26.20 9.84
CA ASN A 551 16.82 -25.16 9.78
C ASN A 551 16.61 -24.24 8.57
N ARG A 552 17.50 -24.27 7.57
CA ARG A 552 17.41 -23.47 6.34
C ARG A 552 16.73 -24.22 5.18
N ILE A 553 16.48 -25.53 5.35
CA ILE A 553 15.92 -26.39 4.29
C ILE A 553 14.40 -26.39 4.43
N SER A 554 13.70 -26.07 3.35
CA SER A 554 12.24 -26.20 3.29
C SER A 554 11.88 -27.45 2.49
N TYR A 555 10.91 -28.22 2.95
CA TYR A 555 10.39 -29.38 2.24
C TYR A 555 8.86 -29.37 2.21
N ASN A 556 8.26 -29.88 1.14
CA ASN A 556 6.83 -30.02 0.96
C ASN A 556 6.49 -31.40 0.42
N ILE A 557 5.44 -32.00 0.95
CA ILE A 557 4.94 -33.31 0.57
C ILE A 557 3.47 -33.13 0.25
N GLY A 558 3.01 -33.61 -0.90
CA GLY A 558 1.61 -33.47 -1.26
C GLY A 558 1.07 -34.62 -2.08
N LEU A 559 -0.26 -34.70 -2.07
CA LEU A 559 -1.07 -35.58 -2.90
C LEU A 559 -2.09 -34.69 -3.60
N SER A 560 -2.13 -34.72 -4.92
CA SER A 560 -3.12 -34.01 -5.71
C SER A 560 -3.79 -34.90 -6.72
N ARG A 561 -5.07 -34.66 -6.96
CA ARG A 561 -5.77 -35.20 -8.12
C ARG A 561 -6.27 -34.04 -8.95
N THR A 562 -5.96 -34.12 -10.23
CA THR A 562 -6.49 -33.22 -11.25
C THR A 562 -7.02 -34.10 -12.37
N ASP A 563 -8.31 -33.97 -12.69
CA ASP A 563 -8.87 -34.62 -13.87
C ASP A 563 -8.43 -33.80 -15.10
N TYR A 564 -7.70 -34.41 -16.06
CA TYR A 564 -7.14 -33.72 -17.22
C TYR A 564 -8.21 -33.36 -18.26
N SER A 565 -8.03 -32.19 -18.89
CA SER A 565 -8.97 -31.51 -19.78
C SER A 565 -8.72 -31.79 -21.27
N ASP A 566 -8.24 -32.97 -21.64
CA ASP A 566 -8.26 -33.40 -23.03
C ASP A 566 -9.40 -34.39 -23.22
N ARG A 567 -9.95 -34.47 -24.43
CA ARG A 567 -11.09 -35.33 -24.81
C ARG A 567 -10.99 -36.80 -24.34
N THR A 568 -9.81 -37.24 -23.91
CA THR A 568 -9.54 -38.42 -23.07
C THR A 568 -9.46 -38.00 -21.59
N ARG A 569 -10.60 -38.12 -20.89
CA ARG A 569 -10.77 -37.78 -19.46
C ARG A 569 -10.01 -38.76 -18.54
N ASP A 570 -8.70 -38.74 -18.59
CA ASP A 570 -7.83 -39.57 -17.77
C ASP A 570 -7.66 -38.95 -16.37
N ARG A 571 -7.82 -39.80 -15.35
CA ARG A 571 -7.78 -39.42 -13.94
C ARG A 571 -6.34 -39.46 -13.44
N GLY A 572 -5.71 -38.32 -13.20
CA GLY A 572 -4.33 -38.25 -12.72
C GLY A 572 -4.24 -38.00 -11.22
N ASP A 573 -4.13 -39.08 -10.44
CA ASP A 573 -3.70 -38.96 -9.04
C ASP A 573 -2.17 -38.80 -9.02
N SER A 574 -1.66 -37.80 -8.30
CA SER A 574 -0.26 -37.41 -8.27
C SER A 574 0.24 -37.27 -6.83
N ALA A 575 1.42 -37.79 -6.54
CA ALA A 575 2.10 -37.66 -5.26
C ALA A 575 3.44 -36.97 -5.48
N TYR A 576 3.74 -35.92 -4.72
CA TYR A 576 4.98 -35.18 -4.90
C TYR A 576 5.70 -34.88 -3.58
N PHE A 577 7.01 -34.80 -3.67
CA PHE A 577 7.93 -34.36 -2.64
C PHE A 577 8.82 -33.29 -3.25
N SER A 578 8.95 -32.12 -2.62
CA SER A 578 9.87 -31.06 -3.03
C SER A 578 10.69 -30.55 -1.85
N MET A 579 11.92 -30.12 -2.13
CA MET A 579 12.89 -29.66 -1.16
C MET A 579 13.68 -28.50 -1.74
N THR A 580 13.74 -27.38 -1.00
CA THR A 580 14.50 -26.19 -1.35
C THR A 580 15.61 -25.96 -0.34
N ILE A 581 16.84 -25.84 -0.83
CA ILE A 581 18.06 -25.63 -0.05
C ILE A 581 18.68 -24.28 -0.47
N PRO A 582 18.66 -23.24 0.39
CA PRO A 582 19.42 -22.02 0.16
C PRO A 582 20.91 -22.30 0.41
N LEU A 583 21.76 -21.98 -0.56
CA LEU A 583 23.19 -22.33 -0.56
C LEU A 583 24.10 -21.17 -0.13
N ASP A 584 23.57 -19.97 0.13
CA ASP A 584 24.26 -18.74 0.62
C ASP A 584 25.76 -18.69 0.33
N TRP A 585 26.16 -18.56 -0.94
CA TRP A 585 27.58 -18.52 -1.33
C TRP A 585 28.04 -17.08 -1.55
N ARG A 586 28.96 -16.57 -0.69
CA ARG A 586 29.66 -15.27 -0.88
C ARG A 586 28.69 -14.09 -1.13
N ASN A 587 27.64 -13.98 -0.30
CA ASN A 587 26.58 -12.96 -0.43
C ASN A 587 25.79 -13.03 -1.76
N LYS A 588 25.81 -14.17 -2.45
CA LYS A 588 24.93 -14.43 -3.60
C LYS A 588 23.79 -15.36 -3.18
N ASN A 589 22.58 -14.99 -3.56
CA ASN A 589 21.37 -15.77 -3.29
C ASN A 589 21.27 -16.88 -4.32
N LEU A 590 21.75 -18.07 -3.94
CA LEU A 590 21.68 -19.29 -4.73
C LEU A 590 20.76 -20.28 -4.01
N SER A 591 19.85 -20.91 -4.74
CA SER A 591 18.93 -21.92 -4.22
C SER A 591 18.95 -23.17 -5.10
N MET A 592 18.94 -24.33 -4.46
CA MET A 592 18.79 -25.62 -5.10
C MET A 592 17.42 -26.19 -4.76
N ASN A 593 16.65 -26.55 -5.77
CA ASN A 593 15.33 -27.14 -5.65
C ASN A 593 15.38 -28.57 -6.18
N ALA A 594 15.02 -29.54 -5.36
CA ALA A 594 14.88 -30.94 -5.76
C ALA A 594 13.43 -31.35 -5.57
N SER A 595 12.80 -31.97 -6.57
CA SER A 595 11.44 -32.48 -6.47
C SER A 595 11.29 -33.83 -7.15
N VAL A 596 10.48 -34.70 -6.56
CA VAL A 596 10.10 -35.99 -7.14
C VAL A 596 8.58 -36.05 -7.14
N GLN A 597 7.99 -36.37 -8.28
CA GLN A 597 6.54 -36.53 -8.45
C GLN A 597 6.26 -37.87 -9.12
N HIS A 598 5.27 -38.60 -8.60
CA HIS A 598 4.78 -39.84 -9.18
C HIS A 598 3.30 -39.69 -9.49
N ASP A 599 2.94 -39.90 -10.75
CA ASP A 599 1.57 -39.79 -11.24
C ASP A 599 1.03 -41.18 -11.57
N GLN A 600 -0.19 -41.52 -11.15
CA GLN A 600 -0.77 -42.86 -11.25
C GLN A 600 -0.85 -43.40 -12.69
N ASN A 601 -1.06 -42.51 -13.67
CA ASN A 601 -1.17 -42.85 -15.09
C ASN A 601 0.07 -42.44 -15.91
N SER A 602 1.08 -41.85 -15.27
CA SER A 602 2.33 -41.43 -15.93
C SER A 602 3.53 -41.97 -15.15
N GLN A 603 4.74 -41.58 -15.53
CA GLN A 603 5.97 -42.06 -14.91
C GLN A 603 6.40 -41.17 -13.75
N THR A 604 7.29 -41.71 -12.92
CA THR A 604 7.96 -40.90 -11.88
C THR A 604 8.87 -39.87 -12.53
N THR A 605 8.66 -38.59 -12.18
CA THR A 605 9.47 -37.46 -12.63
C THR A 605 10.32 -36.97 -11.46
N SER A 606 11.62 -36.79 -11.67
CA SER A 606 12.57 -36.31 -10.67
C SER A 606 13.32 -35.12 -11.23
N ASN A 607 13.20 -33.95 -10.61
CA ASN A 607 13.80 -32.71 -11.06
C ASN A 607 14.77 -32.16 -10.01
N VAL A 608 15.94 -31.72 -10.45
CA VAL A 608 16.91 -30.99 -9.65
C VAL A 608 17.27 -29.71 -10.41
N ASN A 609 16.94 -28.55 -9.85
CA ASN A 609 17.16 -27.24 -10.45
C ASN A 609 17.97 -26.33 -9.52
N LEU A 610 19.00 -25.69 -10.07
CA LEU A 610 19.81 -24.67 -9.42
C LEU A 610 19.43 -23.30 -9.98
N SER A 611 19.01 -22.38 -9.11
CA SER A 611 18.62 -21.03 -9.51
C SER A 611 19.28 -19.97 -8.63
N GLY A 612 19.55 -18.79 -9.20
CA GLY A 612 20.11 -17.68 -8.45
C GLY A 612 19.99 -16.35 -9.16
N VAL A 613 20.47 -15.31 -8.48
CA VAL A 613 20.50 -13.93 -9.00
C VAL A 613 21.91 -13.38 -9.03
N LEU A 614 22.23 -12.63 -10.09
CA LEU A 614 23.52 -11.98 -10.35
C LEU A 614 23.30 -10.51 -10.69
N GLY A 615 24.36 -9.72 -10.61
CA GLY A 615 24.31 -8.26 -10.80
C GLY A 615 24.57 -7.48 -9.51
N ALA A 616 24.69 -6.16 -9.65
CA ALA A 616 24.84 -5.23 -8.51
C ALA A 616 23.48 -4.92 -7.86
N HIS A 617 22.40 -5.04 -8.63
CA HIS A 617 21.01 -4.79 -8.24
C HIS A 617 20.12 -6.03 -8.47
N ASN A 618 20.72 -7.23 -8.57
CA ASN A 618 20.04 -8.50 -8.86
C ASN A 618 19.27 -8.52 -10.19
N GLU A 619 19.80 -7.85 -11.20
CA GLU A 619 19.20 -7.67 -12.52
C GLU A 619 19.19 -8.93 -13.40
N LEU A 620 20.02 -9.95 -13.11
CA LEU A 620 20.09 -11.18 -13.90
C LEU A 620 19.66 -12.39 -13.06
N ASN A 621 18.55 -13.01 -13.43
CA ASN A 621 18.07 -14.26 -12.85
C ASN A 621 18.45 -15.41 -13.78
N PHE A 622 18.94 -16.51 -13.22
CA PHE A 622 19.27 -17.71 -13.99
C PHE A 622 18.79 -18.96 -13.27
N GLY A 623 18.47 -19.99 -14.05
CA GLY A 623 18.12 -21.31 -13.57
C GLY A 623 18.65 -22.37 -14.52
N ALA A 624 19.13 -23.49 -13.98
CA ALA A 624 19.56 -24.64 -14.74
C ALA A 624 19.25 -25.91 -13.96
N GLY A 625 18.61 -26.87 -14.60
CA GLY A 625 18.19 -28.10 -13.96
C GLY A 625 18.23 -29.30 -14.88
N ILE A 626 17.95 -30.44 -14.27
CA ILE A 626 17.84 -31.73 -14.92
C ILE A 626 16.57 -32.37 -14.38
N MET A 627 15.69 -32.75 -15.29
CA MET A 627 14.47 -33.49 -15.02
C MET A 627 14.60 -34.87 -15.65
N ASN A 628 14.47 -35.92 -14.86
CA ASN A 628 14.42 -37.29 -15.33
C ASN A 628 12.98 -37.79 -15.19
N ASN A 629 12.33 -38.06 -16.32
CA ASN A 629 11.10 -38.82 -16.38
C ASN A 629 11.55 -40.23 -16.77
N GLU A 630 11.21 -41.31 -16.06
CA GLU A 630 11.79 -42.67 -16.23
C GLU A 630 12.25 -43.12 -17.64
N GLN A 631 11.60 -42.67 -18.72
CA GLN A 631 12.00 -42.86 -20.12
C GLN A 631 13.03 -41.88 -20.71
N ASP A 632 13.05 -40.60 -20.32
CA ASP A 632 13.86 -39.53 -20.90
C ASP A 632 14.47 -38.59 -19.83
N THR A 633 15.70 -38.12 -20.06
CA THR A 633 16.29 -37.01 -19.31
C THR A 633 16.17 -35.70 -20.07
N VAL A 634 15.51 -34.71 -19.46
CA VAL A 634 15.36 -33.33 -19.96
C VAL A 634 16.34 -32.43 -19.23
N PHE A 635 17.16 -31.70 -19.96
CA PHE A 635 17.99 -30.61 -19.44
C PHE A 635 17.26 -29.29 -19.67
N ASN A 636 17.03 -28.52 -18.62
CA ASN A 636 16.38 -27.21 -18.71
C ASN A 636 17.33 -26.10 -18.26
N GLY A 637 17.28 -24.97 -18.96
CA GLY A 637 18.01 -23.76 -18.63
C GLY A 637 17.15 -22.52 -18.91
N ASN A 638 17.23 -21.53 -18.04
CA ASN A 638 16.55 -20.26 -18.22
C ASN A 638 17.42 -19.10 -17.75
N VAL A 639 17.32 -17.99 -18.46
CA VAL A 639 17.98 -16.72 -18.10
C VAL A 639 16.97 -15.61 -18.31
N ASN A 640 16.84 -14.72 -17.32
CA ASN A 640 16.01 -13.53 -17.40
C ASN A 640 16.84 -12.31 -16.99
N TYR A 641 16.94 -11.31 -17.87
CA TYR A 641 17.71 -10.11 -17.67
C TYR A 641 16.79 -8.88 -17.64
N LEU A 642 16.70 -8.26 -16.46
CA LEU A 642 15.89 -7.09 -16.18
C LEU A 642 16.69 -5.81 -16.42
N LEU A 643 16.66 -5.29 -17.65
CA LEU A 643 17.22 -3.98 -17.96
C LEU A 643 16.26 -2.87 -17.51
N PRO A 644 16.71 -1.61 -17.37
CA PRO A 644 15.83 -0.48 -17.06
C PRO A 644 14.69 -0.27 -18.07
N VAL A 645 14.96 -0.61 -19.33
CA VAL A 645 14.10 -0.30 -20.48
C VAL A 645 13.30 -1.50 -21.00
N VAL A 646 13.73 -2.73 -20.70
CA VAL A 646 13.16 -3.97 -21.23
C VAL A 646 13.50 -5.15 -20.31
N ASN A 647 12.59 -6.09 -20.15
CA ASN A 647 12.85 -7.40 -19.55
C ASN A 647 13.02 -8.44 -20.66
N LEU A 648 14.14 -9.17 -20.66
CA LEU A 648 14.45 -10.18 -21.67
C LEU A 648 14.59 -11.55 -21.03
N GLY A 649 13.84 -12.54 -21.51
CA GLY A 649 13.91 -13.92 -21.04
C GLY A 649 14.27 -14.88 -22.16
N ALA A 650 15.05 -15.90 -21.84
CA ALA A 650 15.32 -17.02 -22.73
C ALA A 650 15.24 -18.34 -21.94
N THR A 651 14.61 -19.35 -22.52
CA THR A 651 14.61 -20.71 -21.97
C THR A 651 15.02 -21.71 -23.03
N LEU A 652 15.67 -22.78 -22.60
CA LEU A 652 16.07 -23.91 -23.42
C LEU A 652 15.73 -25.18 -22.64
N SER A 653 15.01 -26.10 -23.26
CA SER A 653 14.74 -27.43 -22.72
C SER A 653 14.98 -28.47 -23.81
N THR A 654 15.85 -29.44 -23.52
CA THR A 654 16.25 -30.47 -24.49
C THR A 654 16.18 -31.85 -23.84
N ASN A 655 15.59 -32.82 -24.54
CA ASN A 655 15.68 -34.24 -24.23
C ASN A 655 16.30 -34.98 -25.43
N GLU A 656 16.40 -36.31 -25.37
CA GLU A 656 17.05 -37.12 -26.42
C GLU A 656 16.42 -36.94 -27.82
N ASN A 657 15.11 -36.62 -27.88
CA ASN A 657 14.33 -36.63 -29.12
C ASN A 657 13.76 -35.27 -29.53
N LYS A 658 13.77 -34.26 -28.65
CA LYS A 658 13.12 -32.96 -28.85
C LYS A 658 13.93 -31.84 -28.21
N THR A 659 14.04 -30.72 -28.92
CA THR A 659 14.57 -29.47 -28.37
C THR A 659 13.54 -28.37 -28.50
N GLN A 660 13.21 -27.76 -27.35
CA GLN A 660 12.35 -26.60 -27.27
C GLN A 660 13.14 -25.40 -26.78
N TYR A 661 12.94 -24.26 -27.42
CA TYR A 661 13.53 -23.00 -26.98
C TYR A 661 12.48 -21.90 -26.99
N SER A 662 12.58 -21.00 -26.02
CA SER A 662 11.70 -19.83 -25.96
C SER A 662 12.48 -18.55 -25.74
N PHE A 663 11.97 -17.46 -26.32
CA PHE A 663 12.45 -16.10 -26.12
C PHE A 663 11.28 -15.23 -25.73
N SER A 664 11.48 -14.34 -24.77
CA SER A 664 10.48 -13.39 -24.32
C SER A 664 11.09 -12.00 -24.18
N ALA A 665 10.31 -10.99 -24.53
CA ALA A 665 10.67 -9.60 -24.38
C ALA A 665 9.46 -8.80 -23.92
N GLN A 666 9.59 -8.08 -22.82
CA GLN A 666 8.53 -7.25 -22.26
C GLN A 666 9.06 -5.85 -21.96
N GLY A 667 8.30 -4.83 -22.32
CA GLY A 667 8.64 -3.44 -22.04
C GLY A 667 7.50 -2.51 -22.39
N ALA A 668 7.69 -1.23 -22.17
CA ALA A 668 6.76 -0.19 -22.57
C ALA A 668 7.49 1.12 -22.87
N VAL A 669 6.84 1.97 -23.66
CA VAL A 669 7.29 3.33 -23.93
C VAL A 669 6.20 4.30 -23.48
N VAL A 670 6.56 5.28 -22.67
CA VAL A 670 5.66 6.32 -22.17
C VAL A 670 6.00 7.64 -22.86
N GLY A 671 5.01 8.24 -23.51
CA GLY A 671 5.07 9.60 -24.01
C GLY A 671 4.46 10.60 -23.03
N HIS A 672 5.22 11.64 -22.72
CA HIS A 672 4.81 12.72 -21.81
C HIS A 672 5.44 14.05 -22.24
N ARG A 673 5.18 15.13 -21.48
CA ARG A 673 5.62 16.49 -21.85
C ARG A 673 7.15 16.68 -22.00
N TYR A 674 7.94 15.74 -21.47
CA TYR A 674 9.41 15.77 -21.52
C TYR A 674 10.00 14.78 -22.54
N GLY A 675 9.17 14.12 -23.34
CA GLY A 675 9.60 13.22 -24.40
C GLY A 675 9.06 11.80 -24.27
N LEU A 676 9.88 10.83 -24.71
CA LEU A 676 9.58 9.41 -24.68
C LEU A 676 10.54 8.71 -23.72
N THR A 677 10.01 8.03 -22.72
CA THR A 677 10.80 7.27 -21.75
C THR A 677 10.41 5.80 -21.79
N PRO A 678 11.33 4.89 -22.16
CA PRO A 678 11.11 3.46 -22.12
C PRO A 678 11.21 2.93 -20.68
N VAL A 679 10.47 1.87 -20.37
CA VAL A 679 10.44 1.21 -19.07
C VAL A 679 10.27 -0.29 -19.23
N ASN A 680 10.88 -1.07 -18.34
CA ASN A 680 10.83 -2.54 -18.37
C ASN A 680 9.44 -3.14 -18.11
N THR A 681 8.62 -2.46 -17.30
CA THR A 681 7.27 -2.87 -16.95
C THR A 681 6.45 -1.62 -16.68
N LEU A 682 5.26 -1.52 -17.26
CA LEU A 682 4.36 -0.40 -16.98
C LEU A 682 3.08 -0.91 -16.29
N PRO A 683 2.76 -0.39 -15.10
CA PRO A 683 1.48 -0.61 -14.45
C PRO A 683 0.46 0.43 -14.88
N ASP A 684 -0.79 0.16 -14.52
CA ASP A 684 -1.93 0.99 -14.87
C ASP A 684 -1.85 2.44 -14.38
N THR A 685 -1.25 2.65 -13.21
CA THR A 685 -1.06 3.95 -12.55
C THR A 685 0.42 4.17 -12.26
N TYR A 686 1.02 5.25 -12.74
CA TYR A 686 2.47 5.46 -12.65
C TYR A 686 2.82 6.93 -12.41
N THR A 687 4.05 7.20 -11.99
CA THR A 687 4.58 8.57 -11.84
C THR A 687 5.73 8.77 -12.82
N ILE A 688 5.65 9.83 -13.61
CA ILE A 688 6.76 10.33 -14.43
C ILE A 688 7.65 11.14 -13.49
N VAL A 689 8.90 10.74 -13.38
CA VAL A 689 9.94 11.45 -12.65
C VAL A 689 10.74 12.27 -13.65
N HIS A 690 10.91 13.56 -13.36
CA HIS A 690 11.74 14.45 -14.17
C HIS A 690 12.75 15.21 -13.31
N VAL A 691 14.02 15.18 -13.71
CA VAL A 691 15.16 15.85 -13.08
C VAL A 691 16.10 16.34 -14.18
N GLU A 692 16.17 17.64 -14.38
CA GLU A 692 17.19 18.23 -15.27
C GLU A 692 18.58 17.85 -14.77
N ASP A 693 19.48 17.44 -15.68
CA ASP A 693 20.85 16.97 -15.38
C ASP A 693 20.96 15.83 -14.34
N GLY A 694 19.87 15.13 -14.06
CA GLY A 694 19.80 14.06 -13.06
C GLY A 694 20.20 12.66 -13.55
N MET A 695 20.88 12.54 -14.68
CA MET A 695 21.21 11.25 -15.31
C MET A 695 21.93 10.32 -14.34
N GLY A 696 21.44 9.09 -14.22
CA GLY A 696 22.02 8.07 -13.35
C GLY A 696 21.43 8.00 -11.94
N ALA A 697 20.66 9.00 -11.49
CA ALA A 697 19.93 8.91 -10.23
C ALA A 697 19.04 7.68 -10.20
N VAL A 698 19.08 6.94 -9.09
CA VAL A 698 18.27 5.73 -8.90
C VAL A 698 16.96 6.14 -8.27
N VAL A 699 15.85 5.65 -8.83
CA VAL A 699 14.53 5.86 -8.21
C VAL A 699 14.37 4.85 -7.09
N SER A 700 14.22 5.31 -5.84
CA SER A 700 14.11 4.41 -4.70
C SER A 700 12.86 3.53 -4.82
N ASN A 701 12.96 2.30 -4.32
CA ASN A 701 11.86 1.31 -4.35
C ASN A 701 11.34 0.98 -5.77
N ALA A 702 12.12 1.26 -6.82
CA ALA A 702 11.85 0.85 -8.19
C ALA A 702 13.03 0.08 -8.76
N TRP A 703 12.96 -1.26 -8.71
CA TRP A 703 14.06 -2.12 -9.13
C TRP A 703 14.41 -1.94 -10.61
N GLY A 704 15.69 -1.64 -10.87
CA GLY A 704 16.21 -1.44 -12.22
C GLY A 704 15.85 -0.09 -12.85
N VAL A 705 15.14 0.82 -12.18
CA VAL A 705 14.75 2.11 -12.75
C VAL A 705 15.78 3.20 -12.42
N LYS A 706 16.35 3.81 -13.46
CA LYS A 706 17.27 4.95 -13.35
C LYS A 706 16.81 6.10 -14.23
N VAL A 707 17.17 7.32 -13.84
CA VAL A 707 16.96 8.53 -14.63
C VAL A 707 17.80 8.46 -15.90
N ASP A 708 17.13 8.59 -17.04
CA ASP A 708 17.74 8.53 -18.36
C ASP A 708 18.55 9.80 -18.69
N ARG A 709 19.18 9.82 -19.87
CA ARG A 709 19.98 10.96 -20.34
C ARG A 709 19.17 12.25 -20.57
N PHE A 710 17.85 12.15 -20.64
CA PHE A 710 16.93 13.27 -20.82
C PHE A 710 16.34 13.73 -19.47
N GLY A 711 16.82 13.17 -18.36
CA GLY A 711 16.35 13.52 -17.03
C GLY A 711 15.05 12.83 -16.65
N ASN A 712 14.63 11.77 -17.34
CA ASN A 712 13.33 11.14 -17.13
C ASN A 712 13.43 9.71 -16.58
N ALA A 713 12.48 9.33 -15.73
CA ALA A 713 12.26 7.95 -15.31
C ALA A 713 10.77 7.71 -15.08
N ILE A 714 10.33 6.44 -15.14
CA ILE A 714 8.96 6.06 -14.82
C ILE A 714 8.98 5.25 -13.53
N TYR A 715 8.31 5.75 -12.50
CA TYR A 715 8.05 5.02 -11.27
C TYR A 715 6.73 4.23 -11.41
N PRO A 716 6.79 2.88 -11.40
CA PRO A 716 5.61 2.07 -11.65
C PRO A 716 4.72 1.90 -10.40
N TYR A 717 5.27 1.85 -9.19
CA TYR A 717 4.54 1.29 -8.03
C TYR A 717 3.67 2.29 -7.26
N ASN A 718 2.67 2.89 -7.92
CA ASN A 718 1.73 3.80 -7.27
C ASN A 718 0.50 3.08 -6.70
N THR A 719 0.15 3.40 -5.46
CA THR A 719 -1.15 3.04 -4.87
C THR A 719 -2.18 4.13 -5.15
N PRO A 720 -3.28 3.85 -5.88
CA PRO A 720 -4.33 4.82 -6.14
C PRO A 720 -5.00 5.36 -4.86
N TYR A 721 -5.36 6.65 -4.90
CA TYR A 721 -6.07 7.40 -3.85
C TYR A 721 -5.34 7.44 -2.50
N SER A 722 -4.05 7.12 -2.50
CA SER A 722 -3.17 7.12 -1.33
C SER A 722 -1.99 8.06 -1.57
N LYS A 723 -1.35 8.51 -0.48
CA LYS A 723 -0.09 9.25 -0.55
C LYS A 723 1.04 8.31 -0.98
N ASN A 724 1.74 8.66 -2.05
CA ASN A 724 2.92 7.95 -2.54
C ASN A 724 4.11 8.88 -2.47
N VAL A 725 5.14 8.50 -1.73
CA VAL A 725 6.40 9.26 -1.65
C VAL A 725 7.34 8.72 -2.70
N ILE A 726 7.72 9.59 -3.63
CA ILE A 726 8.69 9.30 -4.68
C ILE A 726 10.02 9.90 -4.25
N SER A 727 11.05 9.07 -4.16
CA SER A 727 12.36 9.51 -3.72
C SER A 727 13.46 9.08 -4.70
N LEU A 728 14.50 9.90 -4.75
CA LEU A 728 15.68 9.70 -5.57
C LEU A 728 16.91 9.46 -4.70
N ASP A 729 17.70 8.47 -5.05
CA ASP A 729 19.00 8.23 -4.46
C ASP A 729 20.07 8.99 -5.28
N PRO A 730 20.74 10.00 -4.68
CA PRO A 730 21.78 10.78 -5.35
C PRO A 730 23.14 10.07 -5.40
N ALA A 731 23.29 8.84 -4.86
CA ALA A 731 24.59 8.17 -4.78
C ALA A 731 25.29 7.98 -6.14
N ASP A 732 24.52 7.74 -7.20
CA ASP A 732 25.01 7.56 -8.56
C ASP A 732 25.00 8.88 -9.39
N LEU A 733 24.63 10.01 -8.79
CA LEU A 733 24.68 11.31 -9.48
C LEU A 733 26.12 11.79 -9.68
N PRO A 734 26.39 12.54 -10.76
CA PRO A 734 27.66 13.25 -10.89
C PRO A 734 27.92 14.11 -9.66
N VAL A 735 29.15 14.13 -9.16
CA VAL A 735 29.54 14.88 -7.94
C VAL A 735 29.19 16.36 -8.03
N ASN A 736 29.12 16.91 -9.26
CA ASN A 736 28.81 18.30 -9.55
C ASN A 736 27.29 18.58 -9.62
N VAL A 737 26.43 17.60 -9.32
CA VAL A 737 24.97 17.74 -9.34
C VAL A 737 24.44 17.51 -7.93
N THR A 738 23.62 18.43 -7.45
CA THR A 738 22.94 18.34 -6.16
C THR A 738 21.44 18.52 -6.35
N LEU A 739 20.62 17.83 -5.55
CA LEU A 739 19.16 17.96 -5.61
C LEU A 739 18.68 18.94 -4.53
N GLU A 740 17.76 19.85 -4.87
CA GLU A 740 17.13 20.75 -3.88
C GLU A 740 16.26 19.96 -2.89
N SER A 741 15.56 18.96 -3.39
CA SER A 741 14.85 17.95 -2.62
C SER A 741 15.07 16.60 -3.28
N ASN A 742 15.22 15.54 -2.49
CA ASN A 742 15.31 14.17 -2.99
C ASN A 742 14.00 13.38 -2.82
N GLN A 743 12.91 14.02 -2.34
CA GLN A 743 11.62 13.37 -2.13
C GLN A 743 10.46 14.29 -2.52
N THR A 744 9.36 13.71 -3.02
CA THR A 744 8.10 14.41 -3.31
C THR A 744 6.92 13.48 -3.08
N GLU A 745 5.73 14.04 -2.84
CA GLU A 745 4.51 13.28 -2.57
C GLU A 745 3.51 13.45 -3.73
N VAL A 746 2.87 12.36 -4.15
CA VAL A 746 1.78 12.36 -5.13
C VAL A 746 0.60 11.53 -4.65
N ILE A 747 -0.61 11.97 -4.96
CA ILE A 747 -1.87 11.27 -4.62
C ILE A 747 -2.62 10.95 -5.94
N PRO A 748 -2.27 9.84 -6.61
CA PRO A 748 -2.80 9.52 -7.93
C PRO A 748 -4.24 9.02 -7.88
N ARG A 749 -5.06 9.43 -8.86
CA ARG A 749 -6.24 8.64 -9.23
C ARG A 749 -5.81 7.33 -9.89
N LYS A 750 -6.66 6.30 -9.87
CA LYS A 750 -6.39 5.06 -10.60
C LYS A 750 -6.33 5.36 -12.10
N TYR A 751 -5.42 4.68 -12.80
CA TYR A 751 -5.10 4.91 -14.22
C TYR A 751 -4.43 6.26 -14.55
N SER A 752 -4.15 7.10 -13.55
CA SER A 752 -3.50 8.39 -13.82
C SER A 752 -1.98 8.28 -13.96
N ALA A 753 -1.40 9.22 -14.70
CA ALA A 753 0.05 9.44 -14.76
C ALA A 753 0.40 10.69 -13.96
N GLN A 754 1.11 10.54 -12.85
CA GLN A 754 1.56 11.68 -12.05
C GLN A 754 2.85 12.26 -12.61
N LEU A 755 3.18 13.49 -12.19
CA LEU A 755 4.47 14.10 -12.50
C LEU A 755 5.14 14.51 -11.20
N ALA A 756 6.34 13.98 -10.98
CA ALA A 756 7.22 14.28 -9.87
C ALA A 756 8.46 14.99 -10.41
N GLU A 757 8.57 16.29 -10.13
CA GLU A 757 9.69 17.11 -10.60
C GLU A 757 10.67 17.36 -9.46
N PHE A 758 11.94 17.09 -9.72
CA PHE A 758 13.01 17.42 -8.81
C PHE A 758 13.93 18.43 -9.47
N LYS A 759 14.23 19.50 -8.75
CA LYS A 759 15.19 20.51 -9.19
C LYS A 759 16.58 20.05 -8.81
N ALA A 760 17.46 20.03 -9.80
CA ALA A 760 18.88 19.80 -9.60
C ALA A 760 19.66 21.09 -9.86
N ASN A 761 20.67 21.32 -9.04
CA ASN A 761 21.62 22.41 -9.19
C ASN A 761 22.98 21.82 -9.52
N THR A 762 23.52 22.22 -10.67
CA THR A 762 24.88 21.91 -11.08
C THR A 762 25.86 22.89 -10.40
N SER A 763 26.69 22.39 -9.49
CA SER A 763 27.78 23.16 -8.88
C SER A 763 29.09 22.85 -9.62
N SER A 764 29.95 23.85 -9.81
CA SER A 764 31.25 23.65 -10.45
C SER A 764 32.23 22.81 -9.61
N ASN A 765 31.91 22.53 -8.33
CA ASN A 765 32.79 21.86 -7.36
C ASN A 765 34.21 22.47 -7.32
N ILE A 766 34.31 23.79 -7.53
CA ILE A 766 35.56 24.53 -7.42
C ILE A 766 35.72 24.94 -5.96
N LEU A 767 36.80 24.49 -5.34
CA LEU A 767 37.18 24.90 -3.98
C LEU A 767 38.30 25.93 -4.10
N LEU A 768 37.99 27.20 -3.84
CA LEU A 768 39.02 28.23 -3.76
C LEU A 768 39.68 28.16 -2.38
N ARG A 769 41.00 28.02 -2.36
CA ARG A 769 41.81 28.21 -1.15
C ARG A 769 42.37 29.62 -1.18
N LEU A 770 41.91 30.44 -0.25
CA LEU A 770 42.19 31.86 -0.23
C LEU A 770 43.47 32.13 0.56
N ARG A 771 44.42 32.84 -0.04
CA ARG A 771 45.63 33.32 0.65
C ARG A 771 45.61 34.85 0.69
N HIS A 772 45.63 35.40 1.89
CA HIS A 772 45.77 36.84 2.09
C HIS A 772 47.25 37.24 2.05
N LEU A 773 47.61 38.31 1.34
CA LEU A 773 49.00 38.78 1.23
C LEU A 773 49.68 39.08 2.58
N SER A 774 48.88 39.45 3.59
CA SER A 774 49.37 39.75 4.95
C SER A 774 49.40 38.52 5.89
N ASN A 775 49.19 37.30 5.36
CA ASN A 775 49.11 36.05 6.14
C ASN A 775 48.01 36.03 7.23
N GLN A 776 47.00 36.91 7.12
CA GLN A 776 45.83 36.96 8.02
C GLN A 776 44.77 35.96 7.55
N THR A 777 44.11 35.29 8.50
CA THR A 777 43.02 34.35 8.20
C THR A 777 41.74 35.11 7.84
N ILE A 778 41.15 34.81 6.68
CA ILE A 778 39.85 35.37 6.30
C ILE A 778 38.79 34.77 7.23
N ALA A 779 37.94 35.62 7.80
CA ALA A 779 36.94 35.21 8.77
C ALA A 779 35.92 34.22 8.15
N MET A 780 35.53 33.20 8.91
CA MET A 780 34.44 32.32 8.52
C MET A 780 33.14 33.12 8.42
N GLY A 781 32.33 32.86 7.39
CA GLY A 781 31.11 33.61 7.09
C GLY A 781 31.31 34.80 6.15
N SER A 782 32.53 35.08 5.72
CA SER A 782 32.80 36.08 4.67
C SER A 782 32.11 35.68 3.36
N GLN A 783 31.56 36.65 2.62
CA GLN A 783 30.83 36.41 1.39
C GLN A 783 31.73 36.66 0.17
N LEU A 784 31.87 35.66 -0.70
CA LEU A 784 32.43 35.84 -2.04
C LEU A 784 31.32 36.38 -2.96
N LYS A 785 31.58 37.49 -3.63
CA LYS A 785 30.63 38.16 -4.53
C LYS A 785 31.19 38.37 -5.93
N ASP A 786 30.31 38.32 -6.92
CA ASP A 786 30.60 38.78 -8.28
C ASP A 786 30.61 40.32 -8.38
N GLU A 787 30.89 40.86 -9.57
CA GLU A 787 30.84 42.30 -9.84
C GLU A 787 29.43 42.89 -9.68
N GLN A 788 28.39 42.06 -9.84
CA GLN A 788 26.98 42.45 -9.73
C GLN A 788 26.49 42.45 -8.26
N GLY A 789 27.30 41.95 -7.33
CA GLY A 789 26.98 41.84 -5.91
C GLY A 789 26.25 40.57 -5.51
N ASN A 790 26.07 39.60 -6.41
CA ASN A 790 25.49 38.29 -6.09
C ASN A 790 26.50 37.45 -5.31
N ILE A 791 26.00 36.66 -4.35
CA ILE A 791 26.83 35.80 -3.52
C ILE A 791 27.14 34.51 -4.29
N LEU A 792 28.43 34.24 -4.51
CA LEU A 792 28.94 33.06 -5.21
C LEU A 792 29.33 31.92 -4.27
N GLY A 793 29.50 32.23 -2.98
CA GLY A 793 29.88 31.26 -1.96
C GLY A 793 30.19 31.94 -0.62
N ILE A 794 30.22 31.13 0.44
CA ILE A 794 30.55 31.58 1.80
C ILE A 794 31.86 30.93 2.24
N VAL A 795 32.76 31.74 2.81
CA VAL A 795 34.04 31.27 3.31
C VAL A 795 33.83 30.41 4.56
N GLY A 796 34.25 29.16 4.49
CA GLY A 796 34.25 28.21 5.59
C GLY A 796 35.51 28.28 6.46
N ALA A 797 35.70 27.25 7.28
CA ALA A 797 36.92 27.10 8.07
C ALA A 797 38.17 27.02 7.16
N SER A 798 39.32 27.50 7.65
CA SER A 798 40.60 27.47 6.93
C SER A 798 40.68 28.33 5.65
N SER A 799 39.88 29.40 5.54
CA SER A 799 39.90 30.33 4.38
C SER A 799 39.63 29.62 3.04
N GLN A 800 38.63 28.74 3.02
CA GLN A 800 38.20 28.01 1.83
C GLN A 800 36.77 28.38 1.46
N VAL A 801 36.47 28.46 0.17
CA VAL A 801 35.10 28.70 -0.33
C VAL A 801 34.81 27.79 -1.50
N ILE A 802 33.67 27.09 -1.45
CA ILE A 802 33.14 26.35 -2.60
C ILE A 802 32.38 27.34 -3.46
N VAL A 803 32.66 27.33 -4.76
CA VAL A 803 32.01 28.19 -5.74
C VAL A 803 31.09 27.34 -6.60
N ASP A 804 29.82 27.72 -6.66
CA ASP A 804 28.83 26.98 -7.44
C ASP A 804 28.86 27.36 -8.93
N GLN A 805 29.08 28.64 -9.25
CA GLN A 805 29.09 29.15 -10.61
C GLN A 805 30.51 29.40 -11.14
N GLN A 806 30.98 28.54 -12.04
CA GLN A 806 32.31 28.65 -12.65
C GLN A 806 32.49 29.93 -13.46
N ASP A 807 31.47 30.33 -14.24
CA ASP A 807 31.56 31.47 -15.16
C ASP A 807 31.75 32.80 -14.42
N ALA A 808 31.29 32.87 -13.17
CA ALA A 808 31.47 34.05 -12.33
C ALA A 808 32.95 34.27 -11.95
N LEU A 809 33.80 33.22 -12.01
CA LEU A 809 35.24 33.30 -11.75
C LEU A 809 36.06 33.78 -12.95
N LEU A 810 35.48 33.86 -14.13
CA LEU A 810 36.12 34.44 -15.33
C LEU A 810 36.28 35.97 -15.23
N LYS A 811 35.62 36.59 -14.24
CA LYS A 811 35.72 38.01 -13.91
C LYS A 811 36.31 38.19 -12.51
N PRO A 812 36.82 39.39 -12.17
CA PRO A 812 37.27 39.67 -10.82
C PRO A 812 36.13 39.49 -9.81
N THR A 813 36.42 38.83 -8.70
CA THR A 813 35.46 38.59 -7.61
C THR A 813 35.95 39.26 -6.33
N ARG A 814 35.04 39.53 -5.38
CA ARG A 814 35.38 40.24 -4.13
C ARG A 814 34.89 39.46 -2.93
N ILE A 815 35.76 39.31 -1.94
CA ILE A 815 35.39 38.78 -0.62
C ILE A 815 35.09 39.95 0.30
N VAL A 816 33.95 39.90 0.98
CA VAL A 816 33.49 40.95 1.90
C VAL A 816 33.16 40.32 3.26
N TRP A 817 33.75 40.84 4.33
CA TRP A 817 33.48 40.42 5.72
C TRP A 817 33.01 41.54 6.65
N GLY A 818 32.90 42.77 6.12
CA GLY A 818 32.37 43.91 6.85
C GLY A 818 32.06 45.09 5.92
N ALA A 819 31.69 46.23 6.49
CA ALA A 819 31.25 47.43 5.75
C ALA A 819 32.39 48.43 5.48
N GLY A 820 33.53 48.31 6.15
CA GLY A 820 34.69 49.18 5.96
C GLY A 820 35.48 48.88 4.68
N SER A 821 36.19 49.87 4.14
CA SER A 821 37.03 49.72 2.95
C SER A 821 38.21 48.74 3.13
N GLN A 822 38.58 48.45 4.38
CA GLN A 822 39.61 47.48 4.79
C GLN A 822 39.03 46.08 5.09
N GLU A 823 37.71 45.89 4.98
CA GLU A 823 37.01 44.64 5.33
C GLU A 823 36.60 43.84 4.10
N SER A 824 37.40 43.95 3.04
CA SER A 824 37.23 43.23 1.79
C SER A 824 38.53 43.04 1.06
N CYS A 825 38.65 41.98 0.26
CA CYS A 825 39.77 41.76 -0.64
C CYS A 825 39.27 41.29 -2.01
N SER A 826 40.07 41.52 -3.05
CA SER A 826 39.75 41.23 -4.44
C SER A 826 40.52 40.02 -4.95
N ILE A 827 39.86 39.17 -5.71
CA ILE A 827 40.44 38.01 -6.39
C ILE A 827 40.43 38.32 -7.88
N ALA A 828 41.58 38.15 -8.53
CA ALA A 828 41.70 38.35 -9.97
C ALA A 828 40.90 37.29 -10.76
N ALA A 829 40.50 37.64 -11.99
CA ALA A 829 39.85 36.71 -12.90
C ALA A 829 40.71 35.46 -13.11
N ILE A 830 40.08 34.29 -13.00
CA ILE A 830 40.74 32.99 -13.17
C ILE A 830 40.64 32.58 -14.64
N PRO A 831 41.75 32.25 -15.33
CA PRO A 831 41.72 31.82 -16.72
C PRO A 831 40.87 30.56 -16.92
N GLU A 832 40.11 30.52 -18.02
CA GLU A 832 39.21 29.40 -18.35
C GLU A 832 39.89 28.03 -18.32
N GLN A 833 41.17 27.97 -18.72
CA GLN A 833 42.02 26.78 -18.70
C GLN A 833 42.28 26.19 -17.29
N GLN A 834 42.22 27.01 -16.24
CA GLN A 834 42.35 26.57 -14.84
C GLN A 834 41.00 26.15 -14.24
N LEU A 835 39.91 26.63 -14.83
CA LEU A 835 38.55 26.28 -14.46
C LEU A 835 38.10 24.98 -15.15
N THR A 836 38.68 24.62 -16.29
CA THR A 836 38.39 23.35 -17.00
C THR A 836 39.08 22.16 -16.33
N ARG A 837 38.29 21.14 -15.96
CA ARG A 837 38.71 19.96 -15.19
C ARG A 837 39.83 19.15 -15.89
N LYS A 838 40.88 18.77 -15.15
CA LYS A 838 41.68 17.57 -15.47
C LYS A 838 40.96 16.36 -14.88
N HIS A 839 40.59 15.40 -15.73
CA HIS A 839 39.87 14.17 -15.33
C HIS A 839 40.62 13.39 -14.25
N THR A 840 40.19 13.47 -12.97
CA THR A 840 40.21 12.38 -11.95
C THR A 840 39.83 12.77 -10.51
N GLU A 841 39.65 14.05 -10.12
CA GLU A 841 39.39 14.43 -8.71
C GLU A 841 37.99 15.03 -8.40
N ASN A 842 37.48 14.74 -7.20
CA ASN A 842 36.13 15.10 -6.73
C ASN A 842 35.90 16.63 -6.57
N PHE A 843 36.95 17.42 -6.33
CA PHE A 843 36.93 18.90 -6.27
C PHE A 843 38.10 19.49 -7.06
N ASN A 844 37.90 20.57 -7.81
CA ASN A 844 39.00 21.33 -8.41
C ASN A 844 39.48 22.38 -7.40
N ILE A 845 40.62 22.14 -6.76
CA ILE A 845 41.16 23.04 -5.74
C ILE A 845 42.06 24.08 -6.42
N ILE A 846 41.67 25.35 -6.33
CA ILE A 846 42.45 26.46 -6.90
C ILE A 846 42.93 27.36 -5.76
N ASP A 847 44.25 27.48 -5.61
CA ASP A 847 44.85 28.47 -4.71
C ASP A 847 44.74 29.86 -5.36
N VAL A 848 44.11 30.81 -4.68
CA VAL A 848 43.95 32.18 -5.16
C VAL A 848 44.42 33.19 -4.12
N GLU A 849 45.09 34.23 -4.60
CA GLU A 849 45.50 35.36 -3.75
C GLU A 849 44.37 36.38 -3.67
N CYS A 850 44.05 36.80 -2.45
CA CYS A 850 43.11 37.88 -2.18
C CYS A 850 43.89 39.15 -1.85
N LYS A 851 43.74 40.19 -2.68
CA LYS A 851 44.49 41.46 -2.64
C LYS A 851 43.68 42.62 -2.12
#